data_AF-A0A7X6CJP7-F1
#
_entry.id   AF-A0A7X6CJP7-F1
#
_cell.length_a   1.000
_cell.length_b   1.000
_cell.length_c   1.000
_cell.angle_alpha   90.00
_cell.angle_beta   90.00
_cell.angle_gamma   90.00
#
_symmetry.space_group_name_H-M   'P 1'
#
loop_
_entity.id
_entity.type
_entity.pdbx_description
1 polymer ?
#
loop_
_entity_poly.entity_id
_entity_poly.type
_entity_poly.pdbx_seq_one_letter_code
_entity_poly.pdbx_strand_id
1 'polypeptide(L)'
;MLGKFRKVRQKRCFQIRQFSKFARSGNSRRFKFDRTYQFTAISETVTKIDVSESDNPGNLPLSKTVENLPGRISDFPTLPIWKDELYLEFHRGCYTTRADQKRQNRRCEDLLYQAELLSALATICAGADYPKSELETAWKQVLFNQFHDILPGSAIAPVYAAANLAFAEVDRACRAIVLKSLDAIADRISLPSPPQPDARPILIFNPLNWARSEVVAVPVSHADWYICDLSGQPVVSQIVASGTPSQFTLLFRATDIPAIGYRIFWLCHQTAQSQAFHSQTAQNFPQNSQVSNATREQTEFSKFTYGIAQKNGPCQEMQFAGTKIDLENEFFRATVDCETGNLAGIWDKTNNREVLNASGGNQLQAFQDSGQYWDAWNIDPNYQKHQLPAPVLKEIYWVERGEVRQSLRVIRQIGKSEFCQDYIVEIGSPLLKIKTVVDWQEQHILVKTAFGLNLEAEFATCEIPCGAIERPTKPQTAAEKAKWEVPILRWVDAGNGSFGVSLLNDCKYGCDIQPDRLRLTLLRGSTWPDEQADIGIHEFTCAVYPHAGNWQNAGTVRRGYELNLPLLVKELSQLEEKRDRTLPAAGSCVDLSAQNLVLMAFKQSEDNPNLWILRCYESEGKAAVLELNGDLGLEVVEPVDLLERPTNLTDKLHQQRSFKIEPWKIASFAVRRATEF
;
A
#
# COMPACT_ATOMS: atom_id res chain seq x y z
N MET A 1 15.29 -53.14 -4.08
CA MET A 1 14.71 -51.94 -3.42
C MET A 1 13.79 -51.21 -4.40
N LEU A 2 12.70 -51.86 -4.83
CA LEU A 2 11.68 -51.31 -5.76
C LEU A 2 10.28 -51.94 -5.53
N GLY A 3 10.09 -52.63 -4.40
CA GLY A 3 8.87 -53.40 -4.09
C GLY A 3 8.01 -52.87 -2.94
N LYS A 4 8.37 -51.75 -2.29
CA LYS A 4 7.60 -51.18 -1.17
C LYS A 4 6.77 -49.92 -1.52
N PHE A 5 6.86 -49.40 -2.75
CA PHE A 5 6.08 -48.24 -3.19
C PHE A 5 4.72 -48.56 -3.83
N ARG A 6 4.36 -49.83 -4.02
CA ARG A 6 3.06 -50.23 -4.62
C ARG A 6 1.92 -50.47 -3.61
N LYS A 7 2.20 -50.58 -2.30
CA LYS A 7 1.16 -50.85 -1.27
C LYS A 7 0.57 -49.62 -0.58
N VAL A 8 1.11 -48.42 -0.78
CA VAL A 8 0.55 -47.17 -0.19
C VAL A 8 -0.41 -46.45 -1.15
N ARG A 9 -0.29 -46.66 -2.47
CA ARG A 9 -1.24 -46.11 -3.46
C ARG A 9 -2.60 -46.83 -3.51
N GLN A 10 -2.71 -48.07 -3.05
CA GLN A 10 -3.99 -48.81 -3.05
C GLN A 10 -4.86 -48.58 -1.81
N LYS A 11 -4.32 -48.03 -0.71
CA LYS A 11 -5.11 -47.67 0.48
C LYS A 11 -5.69 -46.24 0.45
N ARG A 12 -5.17 -45.33 -0.38
CA ARG A 12 -5.72 -43.96 -0.52
C ARG A 12 -6.76 -43.78 -1.64
N CYS A 13 -6.83 -44.69 -2.62
CA CYS A 13 -7.93 -44.69 -3.61
C CYS A 13 -9.23 -45.34 -3.10
N PHE A 14 -9.24 -45.96 -1.91
CA PHE A 14 -10.45 -46.60 -1.36
C PHE A 14 -11.31 -45.67 -0.47
N GLN A 15 -10.79 -44.52 -0.05
CA GLN A 15 -11.56 -43.52 0.71
C GLN A 15 -12.28 -42.49 -0.17
N ILE A 16 -11.93 -42.37 -1.46
CA ILE A 16 -12.61 -41.46 -2.40
C ILE A 16 -13.78 -42.16 -3.12
N ARG A 17 -13.90 -43.50 -3.03
CA ARG A 17 -15.01 -44.27 -3.62
C ARG A 17 -16.09 -44.74 -2.63
N GLN A 18 -16.02 -44.38 -1.34
CA GLN A 18 -17.10 -44.65 -0.37
C GLN A 18 -18.02 -43.46 -0.07
N PHE A 19 -17.69 -42.24 -0.49
CA PHE A 19 -18.57 -41.08 -0.27
C PHE A 19 -19.73 -40.94 -1.27
N SER A 20 -19.71 -41.69 -2.38
CA SER A 20 -20.85 -41.74 -3.32
C SER A 20 -21.90 -42.82 -3.00
N LYS A 21 -21.74 -43.58 -1.90
CA LYS A 21 -22.70 -44.62 -1.48
C LYS A 21 -23.43 -44.34 -0.15
N PHE A 22 -23.03 -43.33 0.62
CA PHE A 22 -23.72 -42.97 1.86
C PHE A 22 -24.93 -42.04 1.67
N ALA A 23 -25.13 -41.50 0.46
CA ALA A 23 -26.31 -40.70 0.10
C ALA A 23 -27.53 -41.54 -0.38
N ARG A 24 -27.51 -42.87 -0.20
CA ARG A 24 -28.60 -43.78 -0.64
C ARG A 24 -29.17 -44.73 0.40
N SER A 25 -28.80 -44.62 1.67
CA SER A 25 -29.48 -45.39 2.74
C SER A 25 -30.23 -44.44 3.65
N GLY A 26 -31.55 -44.38 3.46
CA GLY A 26 -32.45 -43.76 4.42
C GLY A 26 -32.31 -44.43 5.77
N ASN A 27 -31.83 -43.70 6.77
CA ASN A 27 -32.10 -44.02 8.16
C ASN A 27 -32.09 -42.74 8.98
N SER A 28 -33.28 -42.36 9.41
CA SER A 28 -33.56 -41.21 10.26
C SER A 28 -32.98 -41.40 11.65
N ARG A 29 -32.07 -40.51 12.06
CA ARG A 29 -31.92 -40.15 13.47
C ARG A 29 -32.01 -38.63 13.60
N ARG A 30 -33.19 -38.18 14.05
CA ARG A 30 -33.50 -36.81 14.45
C ARG A 30 -32.55 -36.38 15.57
N PHE A 31 -31.76 -35.35 15.35
CA PHE A 31 -31.33 -34.44 16.40
C PHE A 31 -32.08 -33.12 16.21
N LYS A 32 -32.88 -32.76 17.21
CA LYS A 32 -33.67 -31.53 17.24
C LYS A 32 -32.71 -30.35 17.35
N PHE A 33 -32.72 -29.49 16.33
CA PHE A 33 -32.32 -28.09 16.48
C PHE A 33 -33.58 -27.28 16.78
N ASP A 34 -33.49 -26.46 17.83
CA ASP A 34 -34.50 -25.50 18.21
C ASP A 34 -34.54 -24.39 17.14
N ARG A 35 -35.63 -24.38 16.36
CA ARG A 35 -35.88 -23.37 15.32
C ARG A 35 -36.82 -22.32 15.89
N THR A 36 -36.25 -21.19 16.29
CA THR A 36 -36.98 -19.92 16.37
C THR A 36 -36.22 -18.85 15.57
N TYR A 37 -36.24 -19.03 14.25
CA TYR A 37 -36.13 -17.92 13.29
C TYR A 37 -37.29 -18.07 12.31
N GLN A 38 -38.37 -17.34 12.61
CA GLN A 38 -39.46 -17.13 11.66
C GLN A 38 -38.94 -16.20 10.56
N PHE A 39 -38.60 -16.78 9.40
CA PHE A 39 -38.68 -16.04 8.15
C PHE A 39 -40.18 -15.84 7.86
N THR A 40 -40.69 -14.64 8.10
CA THR A 40 -42.01 -14.26 7.62
C THR A 40 -41.94 -14.23 6.10
N ALA A 41 -42.78 -15.04 5.48
CA ALA A 41 -42.81 -15.34 4.07
C ALA A 41 -43.06 -14.09 3.21
N ILE A 42 -42.14 -13.80 2.29
CA ILE A 42 -42.50 -13.36 0.93
C ILE A 42 -42.39 -14.63 0.08
N SER A 43 -43.35 -15.53 0.27
CA SER A 43 -43.52 -16.75 -0.51
C SER A 43 -44.99 -16.85 -0.83
N GLU A 44 -45.45 -16.06 -1.80
CA GLU A 44 -46.79 -16.23 -2.35
C GLU A 44 -46.94 -15.59 -3.74
N THR A 45 -45.94 -15.72 -4.64
CA THR A 45 -46.18 -15.56 -6.10
C THR A 45 -45.05 -16.10 -7.00
N VAL A 46 -44.36 -17.19 -6.63
CA VAL A 46 -43.51 -17.94 -7.60
C VAL A 46 -43.74 -19.44 -7.44
N THR A 47 -44.97 -19.86 -7.65
CA THR A 47 -45.30 -21.28 -7.87
C THR A 47 -46.47 -21.32 -8.84
N LYS A 48 -46.13 -21.26 -10.13
CA LYS A 48 -46.82 -21.91 -11.25
C LYS A 48 -46.07 -21.56 -12.54
N ILE A 49 -44.91 -22.19 -12.72
CA ILE A 49 -44.58 -22.64 -14.06
C ILE A 49 -45.36 -23.95 -14.18
N ASP A 50 -46.50 -23.90 -14.87
CA ASP A 50 -47.18 -25.11 -15.32
C ASP A 50 -46.23 -25.83 -16.29
N VAL A 51 -45.46 -26.76 -15.76
CA VAL A 51 -44.90 -27.83 -16.57
C VAL A 51 -46.07 -28.79 -16.75
N SER A 52 -46.82 -28.60 -17.83
CA SER A 52 -47.84 -29.56 -18.25
C SER A 52 -47.20 -30.96 -18.27
N GLU A 53 -47.82 -31.91 -17.57
CA GLU A 53 -47.48 -33.33 -17.56
C GLU A 53 -47.65 -33.94 -18.96
N SER A 54 -46.75 -33.63 -19.88
CA SER A 54 -46.58 -34.34 -21.14
C SER A 54 -45.21 -33.97 -21.69
N ASP A 55 -44.14 -34.51 -21.11
CA ASP A 55 -42.96 -34.94 -21.88
C ASP A 55 -41.98 -35.71 -20.99
N ASN A 56 -41.62 -36.89 -21.47
CA ASN A 56 -40.58 -37.82 -21.04
C ASN A 56 -39.58 -37.33 -19.97
N PRO A 57 -39.30 -38.12 -18.89
CA PRO A 57 -38.26 -37.81 -17.90
C PRO A 57 -36.81 -37.92 -18.42
N GLY A 58 -36.62 -37.91 -19.75
CA GLY A 58 -35.34 -38.01 -20.45
C GLY A 58 -34.79 -36.69 -21.01
N ASN A 59 -35.47 -35.55 -20.84
CA ASN A 59 -35.06 -34.27 -21.45
C ASN A 59 -34.87 -33.16 -20.40
N LEU A 60 -33.87 -33.29 -19.53
CA LEU A 60 -33.18 -32.11 -19.01
C LEU A 60 -32.26 -31.62 -20.13
N PRO A 61 -32.45 -30.40 -20.69
CA PRO A 61 -31.63 -29.95 -21.80
C PRO A 61 -30.18 -29.76 -21.33
N LEU A 62 -29.32 -30.70 -21.70
CA LEU A 62 -27.87 -30.72 -21.46
C LEU A 62 -27.09 -29.63 -22.23
N SER A 63 -27.78 -28.72 -22.93
CA SER A 63 -27.17 -27.86 -23.97
C SER A 63 -27.48 -26.37 -23.88
N LYS A 64 -28.08 -25.88 -22.80
CA LYS A 64 -28.29 -24.44 -22.66
C LYS A 64 -27.05 -23.82 -22.00
N THR A 65 -26.23 -23.15 -22.82
CA THR A 65 -25.24 -22.17 -22.33
C THR A 65 -25.97 -21.13 -21.47
N VAL A 66 -25.24 -20.41 -20.59
CA VAL A 66 -25.84 -19.37 -19.72
C VAL A 66 -26.68 -18.37 -20.52
N GLU A 67 -26.28 -18.10 -21.76
CA GLU A 67 -26.97 -17.25 -22.73
C GLU A 67 -28.35 -17.77 -23.18
N ASN A 68 -28.62 -19.06 -23.00
CA ASN A 68 -29.79 -19.77 -23.51
C ASN A 68 -30.74 -20.30 -22.41
N LEU A 69 -30.55 -19.87 -21.15
CA LEU A 69 -31.47 -20.21 -20.04
C LEU A 69 -32.87 -19.62 -20.31
N PRO A 70 -33.97 -20.38 -20.09
CA PRO A 70 -35.34 -19.90 -20.30
C PRO A 70 -35.77 -18.91 -19.20
N GLY A 71 -36.44 -17.84 -19.61
CA GLY A 71 -36.79 -16.67 -18.77
C GLY A 71 -35.79 -15.55 -19.03
N ARG A 72 -36.12 -14.62 -19.94
CA ARG A 72 -35.23 -13.48 -20.16
C ARG A 72 -35.34 -12.59 -18.93
N ILE A 73 -34.22 -12.05 -18.47
CA ILE A 73 -34.20 -11.04 -17.39
C ILE A 73 -35.17 -9.88 -17.73
N SER A 74 -35.39 -9.61 -19.02
CA SER A 74 -36.38 -8.64 -19.54
C SER A 74 -37.84 -8.93 -19.16
N ASP A 75 -38.15 -10.15 -18.71
CA ASP A 75 -39.51 -10.58 -18.38
C ASP A 75 -39.90 -10.18 -16.95
N PHE A 76 -38.95 -9.69 -16.14
CA PHE A 76 -39.19 -9.19 -14.79
C PHE A 76 -39.36 -7.65 -14.80
N PRO A 77 -40.54 -7.12 -14.43
CA PRO A 77 -40.83 -5.69 -14.56
C PRO A 77 -40.02 -4.79 -13.60
N THR A 78 -39.59 -5.32 -12.44
CA THR A 78 -38.67 -4.65 -11.51
C THR A 78 -37.81 -5.68 -10.79
N LEU A 79 -36.51 -5.46 -10.74
CA LEU A 79 -35.55 -6.26 -9.97
C LEU A 79 -35.19 -5.51 -8.67
N PRO A 80 -34.93 -6.23 -7.56
CA PRO A 80 -34.42 -5.60 -6.36
C PRO A 80 -33.04 -4.98 -6.62
N ILE A 81 -32.82 -3.77 -6.09
CA ILE A 81 -31.56 -3.05 -6.19
C ILE A 81 -30.77 -3.24 -4.89
N TRP A 82 -29.54 -3.73 -5.00
CA TRP A 82 -28.57 -3.72 -3.91
C TRP A 82 -27.64 -2.52 -4.10
N LYS A 83 -27.74 -1.51 -3.23
CA LYS A 83 -26.95 -0.26 -3.28
C LYS A 83 -26.00 -0.16 -2.09
N ASP A 84 -25.18 -1.18 -1.92
CA ASP A 84 -24.10 -1.27 -0.92
C ASP A 84 -23.05 -2.26 -1.45
N GLU A 85 -21.94 -2.46 -0.75
CA GLU A 85 -21.05 -3.58 -1.01
C GLU A 85 -21.78 -4.93 -0.81
N LEU A 86 -21.44 -5.93 -1.64
CA LEU A 86 -21.85 -7.31 -1.41
C LEU A 86 -20.92 -7.96 -0.37
N TYR A 87 -21.02 -7.51 0.87
CA TYR A 87 -20.16 -8.00 1.95
C TYR A 87 -20.39 -9.49 2.22
N LEU A 88 -19.34 -10.29 2.06
CA LEU A 88 -19.35 -11.70 2.42
C LEU A 88 -19.20 -11.84 3.94
N GLU A 89 -20.23 -12.32 4.62
CA GLU A 89 -20.24 -12.47 6.09
C GLU A 89 -19.39 -13.66 6.61
N PHE A 90 -18.44 -14.13 5.79
CA PHE A 90 -17.52 -15.23 6.03
C PHE A 90 -16.11 -14.86 5.53
N HIS A 91 -15.12 -15.65 5.91
CA HIS A 91 -13.76 -15.56 5.38
C HIS A 91 -13.02 -14.24 5.72
N ARG A 92 -13.32 -13.63 6.87
CA ARG A 92 -12.71 -12.36 7.31
C ARG A 92 -11.20 -12.45 7.61
N GLY A 93 -10.68 -13.64 7.86
CA GLY A 93 -9.24 -13.90 8.02
C GLY A 93 -8.45 -13.76 6.73
N CYS A 94 -9.11 -13.85 5.56
CA CYS A 94 -8.48 -13.66 4.25
C CYS A 94 -7.85 -12.28 4.05
N TYR A 95 -8.27 -11.26 4.81
CA TYR A 95 -7.67 -9.93 4.77
C TYR A 95 -6.26 -9.90 5.40
N THR A 96 -5.94 -10.88 6.25
CA THR A 96 -4.73 -10.86 7.10
C THR A 96 -3.79 -12.04 6.85
N THR A 97 -4.31 -13.27 6.73
CA THR A 97 -3.49 -14.48 6.53
C THR A 97 -2.56 -14.32 5.34
N ARG A 98 -1.32 -14.79 5.41
CA ARG A 98 -0.33 -14.62 4.34
C ARG A 98 -0.10 -13.13 4.03
N ALA A 99 0.27 -12.39 5.07
CA ALA A 99 0.56 -10.97 5.01
C ALA A 99 1.71 -10.65 4.04
N ASP A 100 2.64 -11.59 3.86
CA ASP A 100 3.68 -11.53 2.83
C ASP A 100 3.08 -11.40 1.42
N GLN A 101 2.05 -12.18 1.09
CA GLN A 101 1.39 -12.14 -0.22
C GLN A 101 0.70 -10.80 -0.46
N LYS A 102 0.02 -10.25 0.55
CA LYS A 102 -0.63 -8.92 0.48
C LYS A 102 0.39 -7.81 0.21
N ARG A 103 1.50 -7.84 0.95
CA ARG A 103 2.60 -6.88 0.80
C ARG A 103 3.23 -6.97 -0.59
N GLN A 104 3.53 -8.18 -1.05
CA GLN A 104 4.14 -8.38 -2.37
C GLN A 104 3.20 -8.03 -3.51
N ASN A 105 1.90 -8.30 -3.37
CA ASN A 105 0.90 -7.87 -4.34
C ASN A 105 0.88 -6.35 -4.48
N ARG A 106 0.71 -5.59 -3.37
CA ARG A 106 0.67 -4.12 -3.45
C ARG A 106 1.97 -3.56 -4.02
N ARG A 107 3.11 -4.07 -3.55
CA ARG A 107 4.43 -3.67 -4.08
C ARG A 107 4.54 -3.89 -5.59
N CYS A 108 4.07 -5.03 -6.10
CA CYS A 108 4.15 -5.32 -7.53
C CYS A 108 3.15 -4.50 -8.35
N GLU A 109 1.95 -4.22 -7.83
CA GLU A 109 0.99 -3.28 -8.44
C GLU A 109 1.62 -1.88 -8.58
N ASP A 110 2.22 -1.36 -7.51
CA ASP A 110 2.87 -0.06 -7.49
C ASP A 110 4.09 -0.01 -8.42
N LEU A 111 4.88 -1.08 -8.50
CA LEU A 111 6.03 -1.18 -9.41
C LEU A 111 5.62 -1.30 -10.87
N LEU A 112 4.56 -2.05 -11.18
CA LEU A 112 4.01 -2.16 -12.54
C LEU A 112 3.50 -0.81 -13.01
N TYR A 113 2.73 -0.11 -12.16
CA TYR A 113 2.28 1.25 -12.44
C TYR A 113 3.46 2.18 -12.78
N GLN A 114 4.50 2.19 -11.94
CA GLN A 114 5.69 3.02 -12.18
C GLN A 114 6.45 2.61 -13.45
N ALA A 115 6.56 1.30 -13.72
CA ALA A 115 7.23 0.79 -14.90
C ALA A 115 6.50 1.18 -16.19
N GLU A 116 5.17 1.06 -16.25
CA GLU A 116 4.35 1.53 -17.37
C GLU A 116 4.48 3.04 -17.55
N LEU A 117 4.27 3.80 -16.47
CA LEU A 117 4.33 5.26 -16.47
C LEU A 117 5.68 5.75 -17.00
N LEU A 118 6.77 5.33 -16.37
CA LEU A 118 8.11 5.82 -16.69
C LEU A 118 8.58 5.34 -18.06
N SER A 119 8.24 4.12 -18.47
CA SER A 119 8.58 3.66 -19.83
C SER A 119 7.79 4.40 -20.91
N ALA A 120 6.51 4.70 -20.68
CA ALA A 120 5.73 5.56 -21.57
C ALA A 120 6.35 6.96 -21.69
N LEU A 121 6.73 7.58 -20.57
CA LEU A 121 7.41 8.88 -20.55
C LEU A 121 8.76 8.84 -21.26
N ALA A 122 9.57 7.80 -21.02
CA ALA A 122 10.86 7.62 -21.68
C ALA A 122 10.71 7.45 -23.20
N THR A 123 9.70 6.72 -23.66
CA THR A 123 9.36 6.61 -25.09
C THR A 123 8.99 7.97 -25.67
N ILE A 124 8.14 8.74 -25.00
CA ILE A 124 7.69 10.06 -25.49
C ILE A 124 8.83 11.08 -25.54
N CYS A 125 9.68 11.14 -24.50
CA CYS A 125 10.66 12.20 -24.32
C CYS A 125 12.03 11.91 -24.93
N ALA A 126 12.41 10.63 -24.94
CA ALA A 126 13.75 10.17 -25.31
C ALA A 126 13.74 9.19 -26.50
N GLY A 127 12.56 8.80 -27.01
CA GLY A 127 12.45 7.82 -28.09
C GLY A 127 12.87 6.41 -27.67
N ALA A 128 12.89 6.10 -26.37
CA ALA A 128 13.23 4.78 -25.87
C ALA A 128 12.17 3.73 -26.25
N ASP A 129 12.59 2.49 -26.50
CA ASP A 129 11.67 1.39 -26.78
C ASP A 129 10.75 1.12 -25.57
N TYR A 130 9.43 1.02 -25.82
CA TYR A 130 8.46 0.66 -24.80
C TYR A 130 8.50 -0.88 -24.56
N PRO A 131 8.78 -1.35 -23.33
CA PRO A 131 9.01 -2.77 -23.03
C PRO A 131 7.70 -3.55 -22.90
N LYS A 132 6.92 -3.60 -23.98
CA LYS A 132 5.56 -4.14 -23.99
C LYS A 132 5.49 -5.61 -23.53
N SER A 133 6.38 -6.46 -24.05
CA SER A 133 6.36 -7.90 -23.77
C SER A 133 6.75 -8.23 -22.33
N GLU A 134 7.72 -7.51 -21.78
CA GLU A 134 8.17 -7.64 -20.40
C GLU A 134 7.08 -7.20 -19.43
N LEU A 135 6.42 -6.06 -19.70
CA LEU A 135 5.28 -5.57 -18.93
C LEU A 135 4.10 -6.55 -18.97
N GLU A 136 3.76 -7.07 -20.14
CA GLU A 136 2.67 -8.06 -20.30
C GLU A 136 2.95 -9.34 -19.50
N THR A 137 4.19 -9.83 -19.54
CA THR A 137 4.61 -11.01 -18.78
C THR A 137 4.49 -10.76 -17.28
N ALA A 138 4.97 -9.61 -16.81
CA ALA A 138 4.90 -9.23 -15.40
C ALA A 138 3.45 -9.06 -14.91
N TRP A 139 2.58 -8.40 -15.69
CA TRP A 139 1.15 -8.29 -15.40
C TRP A 139 0.49 -9.66 -15.28
N LYS A 140 0.74 -10.57 -16.23
CA LYS A 140 0.18 -11.93 -16.20
C LYS A 140 0.60 -12.69 -14.93
N GLN A 141 1.84 -12.53 -14.47
CA GLN A 141 2.31 -13.14 -13.22
C GLN A 141 1.60 -12.57 -11.99
N VAL A 142 1.46 -11.24 -11.89
CA VAL A 142 0.74 -10.61 -10.77
C VAL A 142 -0.74 -11.03 -10.76
N LEU A 143 -1.42 -10.91 -11.90
CA LEU A 143 -2.84 -11.28 -12.02
C LEU A 143 -3.09 -12.76 -11.73
N PHE A 144 -2.16 -13.65 -12.09
CA PHE A 144 -2.25 -15.06 -11.72
C PHE A 144 -2.20 -15.25 -10.20
N ASN A 145 -1.33 -14.53 -9.50
CA ASN A 145 -1.23 -14.56 -8.04
C ASN A 145 -2.40 -13.84 -7.33
N GLN A 146 -3.16 -13.01 -8.04
CA GLN A 146 -4.41 -12.41 -7.54
C GLN A 146 -5.61 -13.38 -7.54
N PHE A 147 -5.41 -14.65 -7.93
CA PHE A 147 -6.44 -15.67 -7.80
C PHE A 147 -7.00 -15.73 -6.38
N HIS A 148 -8.32 -15.96 -6.27
CA HIS A 148 -9.08 -15.80 -5.03
C HIS A 148 -8.73 -16.81 -3.91
N ASP A 149 -7.89 -17.81 -4.17
CA ASP A 149 -7.32 -18.66 -3.11
C ASP A 149 -5.83 -18.39 -2.85
N ILE A 150 -5.14 -17.72 -3.78
CA ILE A 150 -3.72 -17.38 -3.64
C ILE A 150 -3.60 -16.10 -2.81
N LEU A 151 -4.05 -14.96 -3.34
CA LEU A 151 -3.92 -13.66 -2.68
C LEU A 151 -4.61 -13.63 -1.30
N PRO A 152 -5.81 -14.21 -1.12
CA PRO A 152 -6.46 -14.31 0.19
C PRO A 152 -5.72 -15.14 1.23
N GLY A 153 -4.65 -15.88 0.88
CA GLY A 153 -3.85 -16.60 1.85
C GLY A 153 -4.44 -17.95 2.24
N SER A 154 -5.17 -18.59 1.33
CA SER A 154 -5.95 -19.78 1.61
C SER A 154 -5.61 -21.02 0.76
N ALA A 155 -4.36 -21.14 0.33
CA ALA A 155 -3.80 -22.26 -0.42
C ALA A 155 -2.71 -22.99 0.37
N ILE A 156 -2.26 -24.15 -0.11
CA ILE A 156 -1.19 -24.93 0.54
C ILE A 156 0.19 -24.28 0.32
N ALA A 157 1.13 -24.53 1.25
CA ALA A 157 2.48 -23.95 1.22
C ALA A 157 3.22 -23.95 -0.14
N PRO A 158 3.19 -25.02 -0.96
CA PRO A 158 3.85 -25.03 -2.27
C PRO A 158 3.35 -23.95 -3.25
N VAL A 159 2.09 -23.53 -3.13
CA VAL A 159 1.52 -22.46 -3.96
C VAL A 159 2.21 -21.13 -3.64
N TYR A 160 2.46 -20.84 -2.36
CA TYR A 160 3.14 -19.61 -1.95
C TYR A 160 4.63 -19.61 -2.28
N ALA A 161 5.29 -20.76 -2.24
CA ALA A 161 6.66 -20.86 -2.72
C ALA A 161 6.76 -20.45 -4.20
N ALA A 162 5.82 -20.89 -5.04
CA ALA A 162 5.76 -20.48 -6.45
C ALA A 162 5.37 -19.00 -6.62
N ALA A 163 4.37 -18.52 -5.88
CA ALA A 163 3.93 -17.12 -5.92
C ALA A 163 5.07 -16.16 -5.54
N ASN A 164 5.85 -16.50 -4.50
CA ASN A 164 6.99 -15.70 -4.05
C ASN A 164 8.11 -15.61 -5.10
N LEU A 165 8.37 -16.69 -5.85
CA LEU A 165 9.32 -16.64 -6.97
C LEU A 165 8.81 -15.72 -8.07
N ALA A 166 7.54 -15.83 -8.45
CA ALA A 166 6.92 -14.97 -9.46
C ALA A 166 6.95 -13.48 -9.04
N PHE A 167 6.61 -13.16 -7.78
CA PHE A 167 6.72 -11.79 -7.28
C PHE A 167 8.16 -11.25 -7.31
N ALA A 168 9.16 -12.09 -7.00
CA ALA A 168 10.56 -11.69 -7.08
C ALA A 168 11.04 -11.44 -8.53
N GLU A 169 10.52 -12.19 -9.50
CA GLU A 169 10.76 -11.96 -10.93
C GLU A 169 10.12 -10.65 -11.40
N VAL A 170 8.85 -10.41 -11.04
CA VAL A 170 8.14 -9.15 -11.34
C VAL A 170 8.87 -7.95 -10.74
N ASP A 171 9.26 -8.00 -9.46
CA ASP A 171 10.00 -6.92 -8.80
C ASP A 171 11.30 -6.61 -9.56
N ARG A 172 12.08 -7.63 -9.90
CA ARG A 172 13.34 -7.46 -10.64
C ARG A 172 13.12 -6.84 -12.02
N ALA A 173 12.15 -7.35 -12.79
CA ALA A 173 11.85 -6.88 -14.13
C ALA A 173 11.35 -5.42 -14.12
N CYS A 174 10.38 -5.11 -13.27
CA CYS A 174 9.82 -3.75 -13.18
C CYS A 174 10.85 -2.74 -12.69
N ARG A 175 11.69 -3.09 -11.70
CA ARG A 175 12.77 -2.21 -11.24
C ARG A 175 13.82 -1.95 -12.32
N ALA A 176 14.14 -2.94 -13.15
CA ALA A 176 15.02 -2.75 -14.29
C ALA A 176 14.42 -1.79 -15.33
N ILE A 177 13.12 -1.92 -15.62
CA ILE A 177 12.39 -1.01 -16.50
C ILE A 177 12.40 0.42 -15.94
N VAL A 178 12.00 0.59 -14.67
CA VAL A 178 11.98 1.89 -13.97
C VAL A 178 13.36 2.57 -14.03
N LEU A 179 14.44 1.84 -13.71
CA LEU A 179 15.79 2.40 -13.74
C LEU A 179 16.21 2.82 -15.15
N LYS A 180 16.01 1.94 -16.16
CA LYS A 180 16.31 2.23 -17.57
C LYS A 180 15.53 3.44 -18.08
N SER A 181 14.26 3.55 -17.70
CA SER A 181 13.40 4.68 -18.08
C SER A 181 13.84 5.98 -17.42
N LEU A 182 14.21 5.95 -16.13
CA LEU A 182 14.76 7.13 -15.45
C LEU A 182 16.10 7.56 -16.05
N ASP A 183 16.97 6.61 -16.44
CA ASP A 183 18.21 6.92 -17.16
C ASP A 183 17.92 7.60 -18.51
N ALA A 184 16.98 7.05 -19.29
CA ALA A 184 16.59 7.63 -20.58
C ALA A 184 15.98 9.03 -20.45
N ILE A 185 15.15 9.27 -19.42
CA ILE A 185 14.60 10.60 -19.13
C ILE A 185 15.71 11.55 -18.70
N ALA A 186 16.58 11.12 -17.76
CA ALA A 186 17.67 11.94 -17.24
C ALA A 186 18.66 12.39 -18.32
N ASP A 187 18.92 11.53 -19.31
CA ASP A 187 19.78 11.82 -20.46
C ASP A 187 19.26 12.98 -21.34
N ARG A 188 17.97 13.32 -21.25
CA ARG A 188 17.34 14.44 -21.96
C ARG A 188 17.33 15.75 -21.16
N ILE A 189 17.76 15.73 -19.88
CA ILE A 189 17.70 16.87 -18.97
C ILE A 189 18.91 17.80 -19.18
N SER A 190 18.61 19.07 -19.49
CA SER A 190 19.57 20.16 -19.47
C SER A 190 19.85 20.59 -18.03
N LEU A 191 21.12 20.51 -17.62
CA LEU A 191 21.56 20.88 -16.28
C LEU A 191 22.22 22.27 -16.31
N PRO A 192 21.99 23.13 -15.29
CA PRO A 192 22.81 24.32 -15.11
C PRO A 192 24.23 23.94 -14.70
N SER A 193 25.14 24.92 -14.71
CA SER A 193 26.50 24.73 -14.19
C SER A 193 26.44 24.25 -12.72
N PRO A 194 27.22 23.21 -12.36
CA PRO A 194 27.23 22.72 -10.99
C PRO A 194 27.74 23.80 -10.02
N PRO A 195 27.26 23.83 -8.77
CA PRO A 195 27.70 24.81 -7.77
C PRO A 195 29.18 24.63 -7.38
N GLN A 196 29.75 23.43 -7.56
CA GLN A 196 31.16 23.12 -7.37
C GLN A 196 31.62 21.99 -8.30
N PRO A 197 32.93 21.85 -8.59
CA PRO A 197 33.44 20.90 -9.61
C PRO A 197 33.10 19.43 -9.38
N ASP A 198 32.95 19.01 -8.12
CA ASP A 198 32.66 17.64 -7.70
C ASP A 198 31.18 17.42 -7.34
N ALA A 199 30.31 18.43 -7.52
CA ALA A 199 28.89 18.30 -7.27
C ALA A 199 28.25 17.28 -8.21
N ARG A 200 27.37 16.44 -7.67
CA ARG A 200 26.66 15.40 -8.42
C ARG A 200 25.17 15.71 -8.49
N PRO A 201 24.55 15.65 -9.67
CA PRO A 201 23.12 15.88 -9.77
C PRO A 201 22.33 14.70 -9.21
N ILE A 202 21.29 14.99 -8.44
CA ILE A 202 20.31 14.03 -7.94
C ILE A 202 18.97 14.35 -8.58
N LEU A 203 18.40 13.38 -9.28
CA LEU A 203 17.03 13.43 -9.77
C LEU A 203 16.07 12.94 -8.68
N ILE A 204 15.09 13.78 -8.34
CA ILE A 204 13.95 13.41 -7.51
C ILE A 204 12.71 13.39 -8.41
N PHE A 205 12.12 12.21 -8.61
CA PHE A 205 10.97 12.00 -9.49
C PHE A 205 9.72 11.64 -8.68
N ASN A 206 8.61 12.31 -8.97
CA ASN A 206 7.28 12.07 -8.41
C ASN A 206 6.41 11.31 -9.42
N PRO A 207 6.00 10.06 -9.15
CA PRO A 207 5.12 9.32 -10.05
C PRO A 207 3.64 9.70 -9.92
N LEU A 208 3.22 10.47 -8.92
CA LEU A 208 1.82 10.82 -8.68
C LEU A 208 1.40 12.09 -9.43
N ASN A 209 0.12 12.18 -9.82
CA ASN A 209 -0.44 13.28 -10.64
C ASN A 209 -0.77 14.55 -9.84
N TRP A 210 -0.07 14.81 -8.74
CA TRP A 210 -0.13 16.07 -8.00
C TRP A 210 1.25 16.41 -7.45
N ALA A 211 1.54 17.70 -7.33
CA ALA A 211 2.79 18.17 -6.75
C ALA A 211 2.86 17.84 -5.26
N ARG A 212 4.05 17.50 -4.77
CA ARG A 212 4.29 17.14 -3.35
C ARG A 212 5.70 17.48 -2.91
N SER A 213 5.88 17.50 -1.59
CA SER A 213 7.18 17.55 -0.93
C SER A 213 7.32 16.35 0.01
N GLU A 214 8.51 15.77 0.10
CA GLU A 214 8.78 14.62 0.98
C GLU A 214 10.22 14.64 1.49
N VAL A 215 10.44 14.11 2.70
CA VAL A 215 11.80 13.81 3.17
C VAL A 215 12.31 12.58 2.42
N VAL A 216 13.41 12.75 1.69
CA VAL A 216 14.04 11.68 0.91
C VAL A 216 15.40 11.33 1.50
N ALA A 217 15.88 10.12 1.18
CA ALA A 217 17.14 9.58 1.66
C ALA A 217 18.11 9.33 0.50
N VAL A 218 19.33 9.83 0.63
CA VAL A 218 20.43 9.65 -0.33
C VAL A 218 21.58 8.91 0.36
N PRO A 219 21.98 7.72 -0.10
CA PRO A 219 23.17 7.05 0.41
C PRO A 219 24.43 7.86 0.10
N VAL A 220 25.29 8.07 1.10
CA VAL A 220 26.56 8.82 0.95
C VAL A 220 27.71 8.09 1.66
N SER A 221 28.93 8.27 1.17
CA SER A 221 30.13 7.58 1.70
C SER A 221 30.70 8.22 2.96
N HIS A 222 30.45 9.52 3.16
CA HIS A 222 31.04 10.32 4.24
C HIS A 222 30.01 11.30 4.81
N ALA A 223 30.31 11.89 5.97
CA ALA A 223 29.41 12.81 6.68
C ALA A 223 29.56 14.28 6.26
N ASP A 224 30.50 14.59 5.37
CA ASP A 224 30.80 15.92 4.82
C ASP A 224 29.98 16.28 3.57
N TRP A 225 29.08 15.39 3.14
CA TRP A 225 28.14 15.66 2.06
C TRP A 225 26.96 16.51 2.56
N TYR A 226 26.49 17.43 1.71
CA TYR A 226 25.30 18.25 1.91
C TYR A 226 24.54 18.41 0.59
N ILE A 227 23.28 18.87 0.67
CA ILE A 227 22.43 19.07 -0.52
C ILE A 227 22.30 20.55 -0.81
N CYS A 228 22.36 20.90 -2.09
CA CYS A 228 21.91 22.21 -2.59
C CYS A 228 20.70 22.05 -3.49
N ASP A 229 19.87 23.09 -3.54
CA ASP A 229 18.84 23.24 -4.57
C ASP A 229 19.47 23.52 -5.95
N LEU A 230 18.63 23.61 -6.99
CA LEU A 230 19.07 23.85 -8.36
C LEU A 230 19.90 25.14 -8.53
N SER A 231 19.68 26.15 -7.68
CA SER A 231 20.40 27.43 -7.71
C SER A 231 21.74 27.41 -6.96
N GLY A 232 22.09 26.26 -6.35
CA GLY A 232 23.30 26.10 -5.56
C GLY A 232 23.17 26.57 -4.11
N GLN A 233 21.95 26.87 -3.65
CA GLN A 233 21.73 27.24 -2.24
C GLN A 233 21.63 25.98 -1.37
N PRO A 234 22.34 25.91 -0.22
CA PRO A 234 22.24 24.78 0.69
C PRO A 234 20.81 24.54 1.19
N VAL A 235 20.40 23.28 1.24
CA VAL A 235 19.14 22.80 1.81
C VAL A 235 19.41 22.16 3.16
N VAL A 236 18.50 22.39 4.13
CA VAL A 236 18.56 21.74 5.44
C VAL A 236 18.61 20.23 5.24
N SER A 237 19.67 19.62 5.77
CA SER A 237 19.94 18.20 5.62
C SER A 237 20.45 17.61 6.93
N GLN A 238 20.27 16.30 7.07
CA GLN A 238 20.62 15.53 8.26
C GLN A 238 21.36 14.26 7.85
N ILE A 239 22.57 14.06 8.39
CA ILE A 239 23.34 12.83 8.20
C ILE A 239 22.97 11.81 9.28
N VAL A 240 22.73 10.58 8.86
CA VAL A 240 22.38 9.45 9.72
C VAL A 240 23.38 8.33 9.44
N ALA A 241 23.97 7.77 10.49
CA ALA A 241 24.81 6.58 10.33
C ALA A 241 23.93 5.40 9.89
N SER A 242 24.26 4.79 8.75
CA SER A 242 23.63 3.52 8.39
C SER A 242 24.28 2.42 9.24
N GLY A 243 23.56 1.34 9.55
CA GLY A 243 24.01 0.30 10.50
C GLY A 243 25.31 -0.43 10.12
N THR A 244 25.94 -0.11 8.99
CA THR A 244 27.26 -0.57 8.57
C THR A 244 28.34 0.50 8.83
N PRO A 245 29.51 0.14 9.38
CA PRO A 245 30.61 1.09 9.53
C PRO A 245 31.02 1.67 8.18
N SER A 246 31.06 3.00 8.06
CA SER A 246 31.47 3.76 6.84
C SER A 246 30.41 3.97 5.76
N GLN A 247 29.12 3.78 6.07
CA GLN A 247 28.05 4.15 5.14
C GLN A 247 27.06 5.06 5.86
N PHE A 248 26.72 6.18 5.23
CA PHE A 248 25.85 7.20 5.78
C PHE A 248 24.63 7.39 4.89
N THR A 249 23.56 7.94 5.46
CA THR A 249 22.38 8.36 4.72
C THR A 249 22.16 9.84 4.98
N LEU A 250 22.10 10.62 3.91
CA LEU A 250 21.74 12.02 3.96
C LEU A 250 20.24 12.15 3.75
N LEU A 251 19.54 12.76 4.71
CA LEU A 251 18.13 13.10 4.62
C LEU A 251 17.97 14.57 4.30
N PHE A 252 17.04 14.91 3.39
CA PHE A 252 16.61 16.29 3.16
C PHE A 252 15.16 16.31 2.69
N ARG A 253 14.48 17.43 2.85
CA ARG A 253 13.13 17.62 2.31
C ARG A 253 13.22 18.07 0.85
N ALA A 254 12.85 17.18 -0.07
CA ALA A 254 12.71 17.52 -1.48
C ALA A 254 11.40 18.30 -1.68
N THR A 255 11.50 19.60 -1.95
CA THR A 255 10.35 20.52 -2.00
C THR A 255 9.79 20.73 -3.39
N ASP A 256 8.46 20.81 -3.45
CA ASP A 256 7.65 21.16 -4.63
C ASP A 256 8.04 20.36 -5.88
N ILE A 257 8.06 19.04 -5.76
CA ILE A 257 8.27 18.14 -6.90
C ILE A 257 6.96 18.10 -7.71
N PRO A 258 6.98 18.45 -9.01
CA PRO A 258 5.76 18.54 -9.82
C PRO A 258 4.98 17.22 -9.95
N ALA A 259 3.73 17.32 -10.40
CA ALA A 259 2.90 16.17 -10.77
C ALA A 259 3.56 15.39 -11.92
N ILE A 260 3.67 14.06 -11.79
CA ILE A 260 4.31 13.15 -12.77
C ILE A 260 5.53 13.83 -13.37
N GLY A 261 6.51 14.11 -12.53
CA GLY A 261 7.52 15.11 -12.82
C GLY A 261 8.71 14.98 -11.92
N TYR A 262 9.66 15.89 -12.06
CA TYR A 262 10.92 15.79 -11.33
C TYR A 262 11.57 17.14 -11.09
N ARG A 263 12.53 17.14 -10.16
CA ARG A 263 13.46 18.24 -9.93
C ARG A 263 14.87 17.69 -9.69
N ILE A 264 15.85 18.45 -10.16
CA ILE A 264 17.26 18.21 -9.86
C ILE A 264 17.68 18.96 -8.59
N PHE A 265 18.44 18.26 -7.75
CA PHE A 265 19.20 18.79 -6.62
C PHE A 265 20.68 18.48 -6.81
N TRP A 266 21.56 19.14 -6.06
CA TRP A 266 23.00 18.89 -6.12
C TRP A 266 23.51 18.27 -4.82
N LEU A 267 24.15 17.12 -4.93
CA LEU A 267 24.96 16.53 -3.87
C LEU A 267 26.34 17.18 -3.87
N CYS A 268 26.67 17.91 -2.81
CA CYS A 268 27.89 18.70 -2.70
C CYS A 268 28.73 18.21 -1.52
N HIS A 269 30.05 18.31 -1.64
CA HIS A 269 31.02 17.97 -0.61
C HIS A 269 31.53 19.23 0.09
N GLN A 270 31.59 19.24 1.42
CA GLN A 270 32.23 20.33 2.17
C GLN A 270 33.75 20.29 1.92
N THR A 271 34.32 21.37 1.37
CA THR A 271 35.78 21.54 1.29
C THR A 271 36.26 22.46 2.43
N ALA A 272 37.54 22.40 2.78
CA ALA A 272 38.14 23.21 3.85
C ALA A 272 37.95 24.73 3.68
N GLN A 273 37.61 25.21 2.47
CA GLN A 273 37.32 26.62 2.19
C GLN A 273 35.86 27.02 2.49
N SER A 274 34.93 26.08 2.62
CA SER A 274 33.50 26.31 2.88
C SER A 274 33.14 26.41 4.38
N GLN A 275 34.11 26.21 5.27
CA GLN A 275 33.90 26.17 6.73
C GLN A 275 33.45 27.49 7.37
N ALA A 276 33.53 28.63 6.66
CA ALA A 276 33.15 29.93 7.22
C ALA A 276 31.63 30.15 7.40
N PHE A 277 30.77 29.33 6.77
CA PHE A 277 29.30 29.51 6.79
C PHE A 277 28.51 28.49 7.62
N HIS A 278 29.12 27.40 8.11
CA HIS A 278 28.40 26.28 8.73
C HIS A 278 28.93 25.88 10.12
N SER A 279 29.18 26.86 10.98
CA SER A 279 29.47 26.60 12.40
C SER A 279 28.20 26.74 13.25
N GLN A 280 27.25 25.79 13.11
CA GLN A 280 26.18 25.62 14.11
C GLN A 280 25.43 24.27 14.10
N THR A 281 26.02 23.13 13.70
CA THR A 281 25.36 21.80 13.85
C THR A 281 26.27 20.60 14.12
N ALA A 282 27.56 20.78 14.39
CA ALA A 282 28.42 19.65 14.76
C ALA A 282 28.28 19.33 16.26
N GLN A 283 27.46 18.33 16.62
CA GLN A 283 27.59 17.67 17.92
C GLN A 283 28.74 16.65 17.86
N ASN A 284 29.62 16.75 18.85
CA ASN A 284 30.90 16.03 18.96
C ASN A 284 30.74 14.50 18.97
N PHE A 285 31.37 13.82 18.02
CA PHE A 285 31.68 12.39 18.11
C PHE A 285 33.09 12.20 18.71
N PRO A 286 33.29 11.31 19.70
CA PRO A 286 34.64 10.97 20.18
C PRO A 286 35.39 10.07 19.20
N GLN A 287 36.64 10.41 18.91
CA GLN A 287 37.60 9.58 18.18
C GLN A 287 38.22 8.50 19.09
N ASN A 288 38.39 7.28 18.55
CA ASN A 288 39.33 6.18 18.85
C ASN A 288 38.60 4.81 18.86
N SER A 289 39.13 3.67 18.43
CA SER A 289 40.48 3.24 18.01
C SER A 289 40.40 1.87 17.30
N GLN A 290 41.45 1.55 16.54
CA GLN A 290 41.73 0.33 15.76
C GLN A 290 41.23 -1.02 16.32
N VAL A 291 40.58 -1.83 15.47
CA VAL A 291 40.50 -3.30 15.64
C VAL A 291 40.60 -4.01 14.28
N SER A 292 41.29 -5.15 14.29
CA SER A 292 41.88 -5.93 13.22
C SER A 292 40.94 -6.59 12.20
N ASN A 293 41.44 -6.67 10.96
CA ASN A 293 40.86 -7.37 9.80
C ASN A 293 40.78 -8.89 9.97
N ALA A 294 39.63 -9.46 9.59
CA ALA A 294 39.54 -10.85 9.16
C ALA A 294 38.63 -10.94 7.91
N THR A 295 39.24 -11.41 6.82
CA THR A 295 38.70 -11.51 5.47
C THR A 295 37.69 -12.65 5.32
N ARG A 296 36.56 -12.41 4.65
CA ARG A 296 35.78 -13.48 3.98
C ARG A 296 35.07 -12.93 2.74
N GLU A 297 35.16 -13.71 1.68
CA GLU A 297 34.78 -13.38 0.30
C GLU A 297 33.25 -13.27 0.06
N GLN A 298 32.95 -12.29 -0.80
CA GLN A 298 31.79 -12.00 -1.65
C GLN A 298 30.60 -12.98 -1.75
N THR A 299 29.39 -12.38 -1.75
CA THR A 299 28.37 -12.59 -2.81
C THR A 299 27.52 -11.31 -2.97
N GLU A 300 27.38 -10.83 -4.22
CA GLU A 300 26.62 -9.63 -4.62
C GLU A 300 25.09 -9.83 -4.58
N PHE A 301 24.51 -9.99 -3.39
CA PHE A 301 23.05 -9.94 -3.20
C PHE A 301 22.61 -9.02 -2.05
N SER A 302 23.51 -8.21 -1.49
CA SER A 302 23.28 -7.39 -0.29
C SER A 302 22.91 -5.92 -0.55
N LYS A 303 22.58 -5.52 -1.78
CA LYS A 303 22.21 -4.11 -2.07
C LYS A 303 20.75 -3.74 -1.75
N PHE A 304 20.01 -4.61 -1.06
CA PHE A 304 18.79 -4.24 -0.32
C PHE A 304 18.96 -4.65 1.14
N THR A 305 19.26 -3.68 1.99
CA THR A 305 19.20 -3.82 3.44
C THR A 305 17.77 -4.06 3.89
N TYR A 306 17.37 -5.33 4.00
CA TYR A 306 16.28 -5.76 4.87
C TYR A 306 16.69 -7.08 5.54
N GLY A 307 17.80 -7.03 6.26
CA GLY A 307 17.97 -7.93 7.41
C GLY A 307 17.11 -7.41 8.55
N ILE A 308 16.74 -8.27 9.51
CA ILE A 308 16.47 -7.81 10.89
C ILE A 308 17.51 -6.73 11.16
N ALA A 309 17.09 -5.54 11.59
CA ALA A 309 18.03 -4.50 11.98
C ALA A 309 19.06 -5.19 12.87
N GLN A 310 20.31 -5.33 12.37
CA GLN A 310 21.37 -5.83 13.23
C GLN A 310 21.32 -4.93 14.46
N LYS A 311 21.47 -5.54 15.63
CA LYS A 311 21.65 -4.84 16.89
C LYS A 311 22.77 -3.82 16.64
N ASN A 312 22.40 -2.58 16.31
CA ASN A 312 23.38 -1.53 16.10
C ASN A 312 24.15 -1.52 17.42
N GLY A 313 25.49 -1.58 17.35
CA GLY A 313 26.32 -1.40 18.54
C GLY A 313 25.79 -0.19 19.31
N PRO A 314 25.72 -0.27 20.64
CA PRO A 314 24.84 0.58 21.44
C PRO A 314 25.00 2.05 21.04
N CYS A 315 23.97 2.61 20.39
CA CYS A 315 23.72 4.04 20.54
C CYS A 315 23.49 4.20 22.05
N GLN A 316 24.29 5.06 22.70
CA GLN A 316 24.40 5.17 24.16
C GLN A 316 23.08 4.81 24.85
N GLU A 317 23.10 3.81 25.74
CA GLU A 317 22.00 3.55 26.67
C GLU A 317 21.71 4.86 27.41
N MET A 318 20.78 5.65 26.88
CA MET A 318 20.26 6.81 27.58
C MET A 318 19.23 6.25 28.53
N GLN A 319 19.60 6.18 29.81
CA GLN A 319 18.60 6.03 30.87
C GLN A 319 17.63 7.21 30.76
N PHE A 320 16.40 6.93 30.35
CA PHE A 320 15.34 7.94 30.32
C PHE A 320 14.97 8.26 31.77
N ALA A 321 15.32 9.47 32.21
CA ALA A 321 14.96 9.96 33.55
C ALA A 321 13.48 10.36 33.66
N GLY A 322 12.77 10.47 32.52
CA GLY A 322 11.36 10.83 32.44
C GLY A 322 10.47 9.63 32.11
N THR A 323 9.19 9.70 32.50
CA THR A 323 8.18 8.68 32.19
C THR A 323 7.62 8.78 30.76
N LYS A 324 7.95 9.85 30.03
CA LYS A 324 7.45 10.15 28.68
C LYS A 324 8.53 10.73 27.77
N ILE A 325 8.45 10.43 26.47
CA ILE A 325 9.32 10.97 25.42
C ILE A 325 8.45 11.63 24.36
N ASP A 326 8.82 12.84 23.94
CA ASP A 326 8.12 13.57 22.88
C ASP A 326 8.92 13.56 21.57
N LEU A 327 8.22 13.28 20.46
CA LEU A 327 8.64 13.59 19.10
C LEU A 327 7.74 14.69 18.57
N GLU A 328 8.29 15.72 17.93
CA GLU A 328 7.47 16.81 17.42
C GLU A 328 8.01 17.46 16.16
N ASN A 329 7.07 18.02 15.40
CA ASN A 329 7.32 18.92 14.28
C ASN A 329 6.33 20.10 14.33
N GLU A 330 6.15 20.80 13.21
CA GLU A 330 5.26 21.94 13.11
C GLU A 330 3.76 21.59 13.20
N PHE A 331 3.38 20.34 12.89
CA PHE A 331 1.98 19.91 12.82
C PHE A 331 1.49 19.27 14.12
N PHE A 332 2.33 18.47 14.79
CA PHE A 332 1.92 17.75 15.99
C PHE A 332 3.09 17.48 16.94
N ARG A 333 2.74 17.06 18.16
CA ARG A 333 3.64 16.44 19.14
C ARG A 333 3.10 15.07 19.52
N ALA A 334 3.86 14.01 19.26
CA ALA A 334 3.55 12.65 19.67
C ALA A 334 4.30 12.32 20.96
N THR A 335 3.56 11.89 21.97
CA THR A 335 4.10 11.54 23.29
C THR A 335 4.07 10.02 23.47
N VAL A 336 5.23 9.42 23.71
CA VAL A 336 5.41 7.99 23.94
C VAL A 336 5.60 7.73 25.42
N ASP A 337 4.86 6.76 25.94
CA ASP A 337 4.97 6.27 27.31
C ASP A 337 6.21 5.37 27.47
N CYS A 338 7.09 5.66 28.43
CA CYS A 338 8.36 4.94 28.58
C CYS A 338 8.22 3.58 29.28
N GLU A 339 7.08 3.29 29.91
CA GLU A 339 6.85 2.02 30.60
C GLU A 339 6.27 0.97 29.62
N THR A 340 5.42 1.42 28.70
CA THR A 340 4.70 0.56 27.76
C THR A 340 5.21 0.66 26.32
N GLY A 341 5.81 1.80 25.96
CA GLY A 341 6.20 2.13 24.59
C GLY A 341 5.03 2.51 23.68
N ASN A 342 3.82 2.65 24.21
CA ASN A 342 2.62 3.06 23.46
C ASN A 342 2.58 4.59 23.27
N LEU A 343 1.75 5.06 22.35
CA LEU A 343 1.45 6.50 22.25
C LEU A 343 0.50 6.89 23.38
N ALA A 344 0.98 7.73 24.30
CA ALA A 344 0.16 8.32 25.36
C ALA A 344 -0.68 9.50 24.85
N GLY A 345 -0.27 10.15 23.77
CA GLY A 345 -0.98 11.29 23.18
C GLY A 345 -0.40 11.70 21.83
N ILE A 346 -1.21 12.37 21.02
CA ILE A 346 -0.81 13.10 19.83
C ILE A 346 -1.52 14.46 19.90
N TRP A 347 -0.77 15.48 20.30
CA TRP A 347 -1.26 16.85 20.31
C TRP A 347 -1.18 17.44 18.90
N ASP A 348 -2.33 17.64 18.25
CA ASP A 348 -2.42 18.31 16.97
C ASP A 348 -2.31 19.83 17.18
N LYS A 349 -1.19 20.40 16.73
CA LYS A 349 -0.88 21.83 16.84
C LYS A 349 -1.67 22.66 15.85
N THR A 350 -2.11 22.07 14.74
CA THR A 350 -2.88 22.73 13.68
C THR A 350 -4.31 22.99 14.14
N ASN A 351 -4.94 21.97 14.75
CA ASN A 351 -6.31 22.06 15.25
C ASN A 351 -6.41 22.33 16.76
N ASN A 352 -5.26 22.49 17.44
CA ASN A 352 -5.13 22.79 18.86
C ASN A 352 -5.93 21.83 19.77
N ARG A 353 -5.74 20.53 19.57
CA ARG A 353 -6.48 19.49 20.32
C ARG A 353 -5.68 18.21 20.49
N GLU A 354 -6.06 17.45 21.50
CA GLU A 354 -5.59 16.08 21.69
C GLU A 354 -6.36 15.13 20.76
N VAL A 355 -5.61 14.30 20.02
CA VAL A 355 -6.15 13.35 19.03
C VAL A 355 -6.52 12.03 19.67
N LEU A 356 -5.75 11.57 20.66
CA LEU A 356 -5.94 10.27 21.30
C LEU A 356 -6.72 10.41 22.62
N ASN A 357 -7.62 9.47 22.90
CA ASN A 357 -8.28 9.42 24.20
C ASN A 357 -7.38 8.76 25.27
N ALA A 358 -7.88 8.57 26.49
CA ALA A 358 -7.11 8.00 27.59
C ALA A 358 -6.59 6.57 27.33
N SER A 359 -7.15 5.86 26.34
CA SER A 359 -6.59 4.57 25.90
C SER A 359 -5.23 4.78 25.21
N GLY A 360 -4.99 5.90 24.54
CA GLY A 360 -3.78 6.11 23.75
C GLY A 360 -3.80 5.37 22.41
N GLY A 361 -2.63 5.19 21.80
CA GLY A 361 -2.50 4.72 20.42
C GLY A 361 -1.33 3.79 20.18
N ASN A 362 -1.34 3.13 19.01
CA ASN A 362 -0.44 2.04 18.64
C ASN A 362 -0.31 0.96 19.74
N GLN A 363 -1.44 0.62 20.38
CA GLN A 363 -1.49 -0.48 21.33
C GLN A 363 -1.47 -1.81 20.57
N LEU A 364 -0.42 -2.59 20.72
CA LEU A 364 -0.42 -3.97 20.21
C LEU A 364 -1.29 -4.84 21.11
N GLN A 365 -2.36 -5.41 20.53
CA GLN A 365 -3.33 -6.26 21.22
C GLN A 365 -3.29 -7.65 20.58
N ALA A 366 -2.99 -8.67 21.37
CA ALA A 366 -2.97 -10.06 20.94
C ALA A 366 -4.18 -10.83 21.46
N PHE A 367 -4.71 -11.74 20.64
CA PHE A 367 -5.91 -12.52 20.94
C PHE A 367 -5.68 -13.97 20.52
N GLN A 368 -6.26 -14.91 21.27
CA GLN A 368 -6.39 -16.27 20.79
C GLN A 368 -7.33 -16.29 19.57
N ASP A 369 -6.87 -16.90 18.48
CA ASP A 369 -7.62 -17.09 17.24
C ASP A 369 -7.54 -18.57 16.84
N SER A 370 -8.46 -19.38 17.36
CA SER A 370 -8.43 -20.84 17.22
C SER A 370 -9.84 -21.43 17.15
N GLY A 371 -9.95 -22.70 16.75
CA GLY A 371 -11.21 -23.46 16.89
C GLY A 371 -12.25 -23.18 15.81
N GLN A 372 -11.90 -22.45 14.75
CA GLN A 372 -12.77 -22.25 13.58
C GLN A 372 -12.56 -23.32 12.51
N TYR A 373 -13.64 -23.65 11.79
CA TYR A 373 -13.51 -24.34 10.50
C TYR A 373 -12.93 -23.36 9.46
N TRP A 374 -12.04 -23.86 8.59
CA TRP A 374 -11.30 -23.06 7.61
C TRP A 374 -10.45 -21.95 8.26
N ASP A 375 -9.46 -22.39 9.05
CA ASP A 375 -8.57 -21.55 9.86
C ASP A 375 -8.00 -20.34 9.10
N ALA A 376 -7.30 -20.54 7.97
CA ALA A 376 -6.76 -19.44 7.15
C ALA A 376 -7.83 -18.46 6.62
N TRP A 377 -9.08 -18.89 6.48
CA TRP A 377 -10.18 -18.06 6.00
C TRP A 377 -10.84 -17.27 7.11
N ASN A 378 -11.07 -17.85 8.30
CA ASN A 378 -11.94 -17.26 9.31
C ASN A 378 -11.15 -16.80 10.55
N ILE A 379 -11.43 -15.57 11.01
CA ILE A 379 -11.10 -15.14 12.37
C ILE A 379 -12.20 -15.65 13.29
N ASP A 380 -11.84 -16.14 14.49
CA ASP A 380 -12.82 -16.50 15.51
C ASP A 380 -13.73 -15.30 15.83
N PRO A 381 -15.06 -15.36 15.59
CA PRO A 381 -15.96 -14.25 15.89
C PRO A 381 -16.00 -13.86 17.38
N ASN A 382 -15.49 -14.71 18.29
CA ASN A 382 -15.38 -14.44 19.71
C ASN A 382 -13.96 -14.06 20.17
N TYR A 383 -13.00 -13.83 19.26
CA TYR A 383 -11.59 -13.55 19.61
C TYR A 383 -11.42 -12.48 20.71
N GLN A 384 -12.30 -11.47 20.73
CA GLN A 384 -12.28 -10.38 21.71
C GLN A 384 -12.45 -10.86 23.16
N LYS A 385 -13.12 -11.99 23.38
CA LYS A 385 -13.27 -12.62 24.72
C LYS A 385 -12.01 -13.35 25.18
N HIS A 386 -11.03 -13.50 24.31
CA HIS A 386 -9.81 -14.28 24.51
C HIS A 386 -8.56 -13.43 24.30
N GLN A 387 -8.57 -12.20 24.82
CA GLN A 387 -7.42 -11.32 24.80
C GLN A 387 -6.27 -11.89 25.66
N LEU A 388 -5.06 -11.87 25.12
CA LEU A 388 -3.83 -12.28 25.78
C LEU A 388 -3.23 -11.12 26.59
N PRO A 389 -2.29 -11.38 27.52
CA PRO A 389 -1.59 -10.33 28.25
C PRO A 389 -0.96 -9.27 27.34
N ALA A 390 -0.83 -8.05 27.86
CA ALA A 390 -0.21 -6.95 27.14
C ALA A 390 1.26 -7.27 26.76
N PRO A 391 1.76 -6.72 25.64
CA PRO A 391 3.16 -6.86 25.25
C PRO A 391 4.12 -6.37 26.33
N VAL A 392 5.26 -7.03 26.47
CA VAL A 392 6.32 -6.62 27.38
C VAL A 392 7.28 -5.69 26.65
N LEU A 393 7.44 -4.45 27.14
CA LEU A 393 8.47 -3.53 26.64
C LEU A 393 9.86 -4.10 26.94
N LYS A 394 10.74 -4.11 25.93
CA LYS A 394 12.13 -4.56 26.03
C LYS A 394 13.10 -3.41 26.00
N GLU A 395 13.00 -2.60 24.96
CA GLU A 395 13.90 -1.49 24.72
C GLU A 395 13.12 -0.31 24.13
N ILE A 396 13.56 0.90 24.47
CA ILE A 396 13.11 2.14 23.87
C ILE A 396 14.35 3.02 23.71
N TYR A 397 14.63 3.55 22.53
CA TYR A 397 15.79 4.41 22.30
C TYR A 397 15.67 5.22 21.01
N TRP A 398 16.39 6.35 20.95
CA TRP A 398 16.48 7.17 19.75
C TRP A 398 17.33 6.47 18.68
N VAL A 399 16.74 6.23 17.50
CA VAL A 399 17.49 5.83 16.31
C VAL A 399 18.19 7.05 15.73
N GLU A 400 17.46 8.17 15.67
CA GLU A 400 17.98 9.46 15.27
C GLU A 400 17.13 10.59 15.88
N ARG A 401 17.75 11.75 16.07
CA ARG A 401 17.07 12.94 16.57
C ARG A 401 17.68 14.17 15.93
N GLY A 402 17.20 14.52 14.74
CA GLY A 402 17.60 15.74 14.06
C GLY A 402 16.41 16.56 13.58
N GLU A 403 16.71 17.68 12.93
CA GLU A 403 15.72 18.66 12.47
C GLU A 403 14.86 18.14 11.30
N VAL A 404 15.45 17.33 10.42
CA VAL A 404 14.74 16.79 9.25
C VAL A 404 13.85 15.61 9.63
N ARG A 405 14.37 14.73 10.50
CA ARG A 405 13.65 13.54 10.95
C ARG A 405 14.05 13.14 12.36
N GLN A 406 13.04 12.77 13.14
CA GLN A 406 13.16 12.13 14.44
C GLN A 406 12.62 10.71 14.34
N SER A 407 13.35 9.74 14.91
CA SER A 407 12.92 8.34 14.93
C SER A 407 13.22 7.72 16.29
N LEU A 408 12.16 7.30 16.99
CA LEU A 408 12.23 6.61 18.26
C LEU A 408 11.84 5.14 18.07
N ARG A 409 12.75 4.24 18.40
CA ARG A 409 12.53 2.80 18.33
C ARG A 409 11.97 2.28 19.64
N VAL A 410 10.98 1.42 19.54
CA VAL A 410 10.35 0.70 20.63
C VAL A 410 10.30 -0.79 20.29
N ILE A 411 10.91 -1.61 21.13
CA ILE A 411 10.94 -3.06 20.99
C ILE A 411 10.02 -3.68 22.04
N ARG A 412 9.02 -4.44 21.61
CA ARG A 412 8.02 -5.10 22.45
C ARG A 412 7.97 -6.59 22.15
N GLN A 413 7.76 -7.41 23.17
CA GLN A 413 7.61 -8.86 23.01
C GLN A 413 6.17 -9.30 23.25
N ILE A 414 5.65 -10.16 22.38
CA ILE A 414 4.39 -10.89 22.53
C ILE A 414 4.71 -12.38 22.37
N GLY A 415 4.55 -13.18 23.43
CA GLY A 415 4.89 -14.60 23.36
C GLY A 415 6.35 -14.84 22.97
N LYS A 416 6.57 -15.50 21.84
CA LYS A 416 7.87 -15.76 21.23
C LYS A 416 8.27 -14.72 20.17
N SER A 417 7.38 -13.79 19.86
CA SER A 417 7.54 -12.81 18.78
C SER A 417 8.01 -11.46 19.30
N GLU A 418 8.90 -10.81 18.55
CA GLU A 418 9.45 -9.50 18.89
C GLU A 418 9.06 -8.47 17.83
N PHE A 419 8.39 -7.40 18.27
CA PHE A 419 7.97 -6.26 17.47
C PHE A 419 8.95 -5.11 17.67
N CYS A 420 9.65 -4.74 16.61
CA CYS A 420 10.47 -3.53 16.53
C CYS A 420 9.68 -2.46 15.78
N GLN A 421 9.23 -1.42 16.49
CA GLN A 421 8.47 -0.31 15.93
C GLN A 421 9.23 1.00 16.01
N ASP A 422 9.37 1.69 14.88
CA ASP A 422 9.95 3.03 14.79
C ASP A 422 8.83 4.06 14.64
N TYR A 423 8.69 4.95 15.64
CA TYR A 423 7.87 6.15 15.55
C TYR A 423 8.67 7.23 14.84
N ILE A 424 8.20 7.65 13.66
CA ILE A 424 8.92 8.55 12.77
C ILE A 424 8.12 9.84 12.58
N VAL A 425 8.77 10.96 12.87
CA VAL A 425 8.28 12.32 12.66
C VAL A 425 9.23 13.05 11.72
N GLU A 426 8.69 13.60 10.64
CA GLU A 426 9.45 14.28 9.58
C GLU A 426 9.01 15.74 9.47
N ILE A 427 9.96 16.62 9.15
CA ILE A 427 9.65 18.02 8.84
C ILE A 427 8.72 18.10 7.61
N GLY A 428 7.73 18.98 7.64
CA GLY A 428 6.82 19.18 6.52
C GLY A 428 5.77 18.08 6.34
N SER A 429 5.66 17.13 7.27
CA SER A 429 4.74 16.00 7.20
C SER A 429 3.75 16.00 8.37
N PRO A 430 2.42 16.00 8.13
CA PRO A 430 1.41 15.84 9.18
C PRO A 430 1.22 14.38 9.61
N LEU A 431 2.03 13.45 9.10
CA LEU A 431 1.91 12.02 9.35
C LEU A 431 2.85 11.58 10.48
N LEU A 432 2.29 10.94 11.52
CA LEU A 432 3.07 10.11 12.42
C LEU A 432 3.19 8.71 11.82
N LYS A 433 4.35 8.37 11.26
CA LYS A 433 4.60 7.04 10.67
C LYS A 433 5.05 6.07 11.76
N ILE A 434 4.56 4.84 11.69
CA ILE A 434 4.93 3.72 12.57
C ILE A 434 5.40 2.59 11.66
N LYS A 435 6.72 2.49 11.51
CA LYS A 435 7.35 1.41 10.75
C LYS A 435 7.56 0.22 11.67
N THR A 436 7.03 -0.94 11.31
CA THR A 436 7.12 -2.16 12.12
C THR A 436 7.91 -3.23 11.38
N VAL A 437 8.89 -3.81 12.06
CA VAL A 437 9.52 -5.09 11.70
C VAL A 437 9.23 -6.06 12.83
N VAL A 438 8.77 -7.26 12.50
CA VAL A 438 8.45 -8.29 13.50
C VAL A 438 8.98 -9.64 13.07
N ASP A 439 9.61 -10.34 14.01
CA ASP A 439 9.85 -11.78 13.90
C ASP A 439 8.65 -12.51 14.49
N TRP A 440 7.74 -12.97 13.62
CA TRP A 440 6.48 -13.57 14.00
C TRP A 440 6.60 -15.08 14.12
N GLN A 441 6.42 -15.58 15.35
CA GLN A 441 6.60 -16.98 15.73
C GLN A 441 5.37 -17.57 16.44
N GLU A 442 4.25 -16.85 16.43
CA GLU A 442 3.01 -17.30 17.07
C GLU A 442 2.13 -18.14 16.14
N GLN A 443 1.40 -19.07 16.75
CA GLN A 443 0.37 -19.88 16.09
C GLN A 443 -0.97 -19.68 16.81
N HIS A 444 -2.05 -19.62 16.04
CA HIS A 444 -3.41 -19.36 16.51
C HIS A 444 -3.53 -18.11 17.38
N ILE A 445 -2.73 -17.10 17.05
CA ILE A 445 -2.79 -15.76 17.65
C ILE A 445 -3.07 -14.76 16.55
N LEU A 446 -3.96 -13.82 16.85
CA LEU A 446 -4.27 -12.65 16.05
C LEU A 446 -3.70 -11.42 16.77
N VAL A 447 -2.90 -10.62 16.06
CA VAL A 447 -2.36 -9.36 16.60
C VAL A 447 -2.88 -8.17 15.82
N LYS A 448 -3.34 -7.15 16.55
CA LYS A 448 -3.86 -5.90 16.02
C LYS A 448 -3.15 -4.71 16.65
N THR A 449 -3.15 -3.57 15.99
CA THR A 449 -2.76 -2.29 16.59
C THR A 449 -3.97 -1.38 16.73
N ALA A 450 -4.20 -0.85 17.93
CA ALA A 450 -5.38 -0.06 18.27
C ALA A 450 -5.03 1.41 18.53
N PHE A 451 -5.90 2.30 18.05
CA PHE A 451 -5.83 3.75 18.26
C PHE A 451 -7.16 4.24 18.86
N GLY A 452 -7.14 4.58 20.14
CA GLY A 452 -8.27 5.20 20.82
C GLY A 452 -8.33 6.69 20.48
N LEU A 453 -9.39 7.12 19.81
CA LEU A 453 -9.57 8.47 19.32
C LEU A 453 -10.33 9.33 20.32
N ASN A 454 -9.90 10.58 20.47
CA ASN A 454 -10.61 11.61 21.23
C ASN A 454 -11.70 12.28 20.38
N LEU A 455 -12.49 11.45 19.71
CA LEU A 455 -13.68 11.80 18.94
C LEU A 455 -14.58 10.57 18.86
N GLU A 456 -15.88 10.78 18.65
CA GLU A 456 -16.79 9.72 18.22
C GLU A 456 -17.24 9.98 16.78
N ALA A 457 -17.12 8.97 15.93
CA ALA A 457 -17.59 8.98 14.55
C ALA A 457 -18.82 8.08 14.41
N GLU A 458 -19.87 8.53 13.74
CA GLU A 458 -21.06 7.70 13.43
C GLU A 458 -20.77 6.72 12.30
N PHE A 459 -19.96 7.14 11.34
CA PHE A 459 -19.48 6.36 10.22
C PHE A 459 -17.97 6.44 10.13
N ALA A 460 -17.35 5.37 9.64
CA ALA A 460 -15.98 5.41 9.15
C ALA A 460 -15.98 5.21 7.64
N THR A 461 -15.18 6.01 6.93
CA THR A 461 -15.07 5.94 5.48
C THR A 461 -13.82 5.15 5.12
N CYS A 462 -13.99 4.10 4.34
CA CYS A 462 -12.92 3.18 3.98
C CYS A 462 -12.63 3.26 2.49
N GLU A 463 -11.36 3.20 2.12
CA GLU A 463 -10.98 3.07 0.71
C GLU A 463 -11.41 1.71 0.13
N ILE A 464 -12.00 1.74 -1.06
CA ILE A 464 -12.31 0.59 -1.91
C ILE A 464 -11.72 0.82 -3.31
N PRO A 465 -11.68 -0.20 -4.20
CA PRO A 465 -11.17 0.01 -5.55
C PRO A 465 -11.92 1.14 -6.26
N CYS A 466 -11.17 2.18 -6.66
CA CYS A 466 -11.66 3.37 -7.35
C CYS A 466 -12.77 4.16 -6.61
N GLY A 467 -12.78 4.14 -5.28
CA GLY A 467 -13.74 4.92 -4.50
C GLY A 467 -13.61 4.77 -2.99
N ALA A 468 -14.66 5.18 -2.28
CA ALA A 468 -14.75 5.03 -0.84
C ALA A 468 -16.15 4.59 -0.41
N ILE A 469 -16.25 3.93 0.74
CA ILE A 469 -17.51 3.46 1.30
C ILE A 469 -17.63 3.81 2.78
N GLU A 470 -18.80 4.32 3.19
CA GLU A 470 -19.12 4.58 4.58
C GLU A 470 -19.64 3.31 5.25
N ARG A 471 -19.12 3.02 6.44
CA ARG A 471 -19.57 1.89 7.28
C ARG A 471 -19.97 2.40 8.67
N PRO A 472 -21.14 2.02 9.20
CA PRO A 472 -21.59 2.51 10.51
C PRO A 472 -20.71 1.94 11.62
N THR A 473 -20.32 2.79 12.57
CA THR A 473 -19.53 2.38 13.75
C THR A 473 -20.40 1.84 14.89
N LYS A 474 -21.72 2.12 14.83
CA LYS A 474 -22.75 1.69 15.80
C LYS A 474 -23.79 0.79 15.10
N PRO A 475 -23.44 -0.45 14.69
CA PRO A 475 -24.27 -1.28 13.83
C PRO A 475 -25.59 -1.69 14.50
N GLN A 476 -26.71 -1.53 13.78
CA GLN A 476 -28.07 -1.83 14.26
C GLN A 476 -28.65 -3.09 13.62
N THR A 477 -28.50 -3.22 12.30
CA THR A 477 -29.03 -4.34 11.52
C THR A 477 -28.12 -5.57 11.60
N ALA A 478 -28.64 -6.75 11.24
CA ALA A 478 -27.83 -7.97 11.17
C ALA A 478 -26.68 -7.85 10.16
N ALA A 479 -26.94 -7.24 9.00
CA ALA A 479 -25.94 -7.02 7.96
C ALA A 479 -24.82 -6.07 8.43
N GLU A 480 -25.17 -5.02 9.16
CA GLU A 480 -24.17 -4.12 9.76
C GLU A 480 -23.36 -4.81 10.86
N LYS A 481 -24.02 -5.58 11.73
CA LYS A 481 -23.35 -6.34 12.81
C LYS A 481 -22.39 -7.40 12.26
N ALA A 482 -22.62 -7.89 11.05
CA ALA A 482 -21.71 -8.82 10.38
C ALA A 482 -20.39 -8.15 9.94
N LYS A 483 -20.33 -6.82 9.80
CA LYS A 483 -19.16 -6.04 9.36
C LYS A 483 -18.21 -5.69 10.53
N TRP A 484 -17.91 -6.66 11.40
CA TRP A 484 -17.00 -6.45 12.55
C TRP A 484 -15.51 -6.54 12.19
N GLU A 485 -15.18 -7.05 11.00
CA GLU A 485 -13.87 -6.96 10.36
C GLU A 485 -14.12 -6.63 8.90
N VAL A 486 -13.57 -5.51 8.40
CA VAL A 486 -13.87 -5.01 7.05
C VAL A 486 -12.61 -4.84 6.23
N PRO A 487 -12.70 -5.00 4.90
CA PRO A 487 -11.58 -4.71 4.02
C PRO A 487 -11.37 -3.19 3.92
N ILE A 488 -10.11 -2.78 3.99
CA ILE A 488 -9.61 -1.45 3.66
C ILE A 488 -8.45 -1.59 2.70
N LEU A 489 -8.24 -0.62 1.79
CA LEU A 489 -7.04 -0.59 0.95
C LEU A 489 -5.90 0.15 1.68
N ARG A 490 -5.66 1.43 1.36
CA ARG A 490 -4.56 2.22 1.95
C ARG A 490 -5.01 3.02 3.16
N TRP A 491 -6.30 3.33 3.28
CA TRP A 491 -6.77 4.19 4.36
C TRP A 491 -8.17 3.85 4.87
N VAL A 492 -8.40 4.23 6.12
CA VAL A 492 -9.71 4.36 6.77
C VAL A 492 -9.74 5.70 7.49
N ASP A 493 -10.87 6.39 7.44
CA ASP A 493 -11.08 7.69 8.07
C ASP A 493 -12.23 7.64 9.07
N ALA A 494 -12.03 8.23 10.25
CA ALA A 494 -13.08 8.41 11.24
C ALA A 494 -13.14 9.88 11.66
N GLY A 495 -14.32 10.50 11.56
CA GLY A 495 -14.50 11.91 11.87
C GLY A 495 -15.94 12.27 12.20
N ASN A 496 -16.13 13.54 12.59
CA ASN A 496 -17.42 14.11 12.95
C ASN A 496 -17.81 15.31 12.06
N GLY A 497 -17.22 15.40 10.87
CA GLY A 497 -17.42 16.47 9.89
C GLY A 497 -16.54 17.72 10.11
N SER A 498 -16.21 18.06 11.37
CA SER A 498 -15.33 19.19 11.70
C SER A 498 -13.86 18.79 11.87
N PHE A 499 -13.62 17.56 12.31
CA PHE A 499 -12.31 16.98 12.56
C PHE A 499 -12.37 15.49 12.24
N GLY A 500 -11.26 14.96 11.73
CA GLY A 500 -11.11 13.55 11.42
C GLY A 500 -9.71 13.05 11.70
N VAL A 501 -9.60 11.73 11.80
CA VAL A 501 -8.33 11.02 11.91
C VAL A 501 -8.36 9.91 10.88
N SER A 502 -7.46 10.01 9.90
CA SER A 502 -7.23 8.94 8.96
C SER A 502 -6.11 8.02 9.45
N LEU A 503 -6.33 6.71 9.39
CA LEU A 503 -5.32 5.68 9.60
C LEU A 503 -4.91 5.11 8.23
N LEU A 504 -3.65 5.36 7.86
CA LEU A 504 -3.07 4.93 6.59
C LEU A 504 -2.23 3.66 6.79
N ASN A 505 -2.09 2.84 5.74
CA ASN A 505 -1.25 1.64 5.76
C ASN A 505 -0.66 1.31 4.36
N ASP A 506 0.40 0.49 4.36
CA ASP A 506 1.10 0.05 3.15
C ASP A 506 0.80 -1.39 2.70
N CYS A 507 0.18 -2.24 3.52
CA CYS A 507 -0.06 -3.64 3.12
C CYS A 507 -1.09 -4.39 3.99
N LYS A 508 -1.82 -3.70 4.87
CA LYS A 508 -2.78 -4.32 5.79
C LYS A 508 -4.19 -4.02 5.34
N TYR A 509 -4.99 -5.09 5.21
CA TYR A 509 -6.31 -4.98 4.58
C TYR A 509 -7.47 -5.23 5.55
N GLY A 510 -7.22 -5.74 6.75
CA GLY A 510 -8.26 -6.00 7.75
C GLY A 510 -8.34 -4.87 8.79
N CYS A 511 -9.55 -4.35 9.02
CA CYS A 511 -9.80 -3.32 10.03
C CYS A 511 -11.04 -3.62 10.86
N ASP A 512 -10.93 -3.40 12.17
CA ASP A 512 -12.02 -3.38 13.14
C ASP A 512 -12.27 -1.92 13.56
N ILE A 513 -13.52 -1.48 13.48
CA ILE A 513 -13.91 -0.08 13.61
C ILE A 513 -14.95 0.06 14.70
N GLN A 514 -14.74 1.01 15.61
CA GLN A 514 -15.67 1.41 16.67
C GLN A 514 -15.79 2.94 16.70
N PRO A 515 -16.79 3.51 17.40
CA PRO A 515 -17.06 4.95 17.34
C PRO A 515 -15.86 5.82 17.71
N ASP A 516 -15.08 5.39 18.69
CA ASP A 516 -13.92 6.10 19.24
C ASP A 516 -12.62 5.31 19.05
N ARG A 517 -12.59 4.32 18.15
CA ARG A 517 -11.41 3.47 17.97
C ARG A 517 -11.28 2.92 16.55
N LEU A 518 -10.09 3.09 15.99
CA LEU A 518 -9.65 2.38 14.79
C LEU A 518 -8.65 1.30 15.20
N ARG A 519 -8.81 0.08 14.65
CA ARG A 519 -7.93 -1.05 14.97
C ARG A 519 -7.55 -1.83 13.71
N LEU A 520 -6.30 -1.69 13.31
CA LEU A 520 -5.74 -2.36 12.14
C LEU A 520 -5.27 -3.76 12.51
N THR A 521 -5.70 -4.76 11.74
CA THR A 521 -5.27 -6.15 11.90
C THR A 521 -3.92 -6.36 11.23
N LEU A 522 -2.91 -6.80 12.00
CA LEU A 522 -1.51 -6.83 11.56
C LEU A 522 -1.08 -8.19 11.04
N LEU A 523 -1.19 -9.22 11.89
CA LEU A 523 -0.73 -10.58 11.60
C LEU A 523 -1.62 -11.61 12.29
N ARG A 524 -1.53 -12.85 11.80
CA ARG A 524 -2.27 -13.99 12.30
C ARG A 524 -1.43 -15.26 12.17
N GLY A 525 -1.67 -16.25 13.00
CA GLY A 525 -0.91 -17.51 13.01
C GLY A 525 -1.73 -18.74 12.60
N SER A 526 -2.52 -18.70 11.53
CA SER A 526 -3.30 -19.87 11.10
C SER A 526 -2.40 -21.05 10.70
N THR A 527 -2.86 -22.29 10.90
CA THR A 527 -2.09 -23.51 10.62
C THR A 527 -2.72 -24.43 9.57
N TRP A 528 -3.91 -24.08 9.05
CA TRP A 528 -4.53 -24.80 7.94
C TRP A 528 -5.05 -23.83 6.88
N PRO A 529 -4.71 -24.03 5.58
CA PRO A 529 -4.16 -25.26 4.99
C PRO A 529 -2.62 -25.29 4.93
N ASP A 530 -1.97 -24.26 5.46
CA ASP A 530 -0.52 -24.13 5.56
C ASP A 530 -0.11 -24.07 7.04
N GLU A 531 0.64 -25.07 7.50
CA GLU A 531 1.08 -25.22 8.89
C GLU A 531 2.07 -24.14 9.35
N GLN A 532 2.66 -23.40 8.42
CA GLN A 532 3.68 -22.38 8.66
C GLN A 532 3.25 -21.01 8.13
N ALA A 533 1.94 -20.77 7.96
CA ALA A 533 1.46 -19.48 7.47
C ALA A 533 1.97 -18.35 8.36
N ASP A 534 2.52 -17.31 7.72
CA ASP A 534 3.05 -16.11 8.35
C ASP A 534 4.21 -16.29 9.35
N ILE A 535 4.75 -17.50 9.57
CA ILE A 535 5.95 -17.64 10.41
C ILE A 535 7.16 -16.98 9.73
N GLY A 536 7.85 -16.09 10.45
CA GLY A 536 9.06 -15.41 10.00
C GLY A 536 8.98 -13.89 10.07
N ILE A 537 9.83 -13.24 9.26
CA ILE A 537 10.00 -11.77 9.31
C ILE A 537 8.95 -11.06 8.47
N HIS A 538 8.26 -10.10 9.07
CA HIS A 538 7.34 -9.19 8.39
C HIS A 538 7.75 -7.75 8.57
N GLU A 539 7.48 -6.94 7.54
CA GLU A 539 7.67 -5.50 7.55
C GLU A 539 6.42 -4.82 7.03
N PHE A 540 5.94 -3.81 7.74
CA PHE A 540 4.78 -3.02 7.35
C PHE A 540 4.77 -1.66 8.05
N THR A 541 4.09 -0.71 7.44
CA THR A 541 4.00 0.68 7.91
C THR A 541 2.54 1.08 8.02
N CYS A 542 2.20 1.72 9.13
CA CYS A 542 0.96 2.49 9.24
C CYS A 542 1.27 3.93 9.63
N ALA A 543 0.34 4.84 9.38
CA ALA A 543 0.49 6.24 9.76
C ALA A 543 -0.81 6.83 10.29
N VAL A 544 -0.71 7.65 11.33
CA VAL A 544 -1.83 8.42 11.88
C VAL A 544 -1.80 9.82 11.26
N TYR A 545 -2.94 10.24 10.70
CA TYR A 545 -3.11 11.55 10.07
C TYR A 545 -4.31 12.29 10.67
N PRO A 546 -4.09 13.15 11.68
CA PRO A 546 -5.13 14.05 12.16
C PRO A 546 -5.35 15.20 11.16
N HIS A 547 -6.60 15.60 10.93
CA HIS A 547 -6.91 16.67 9.98
C HIS A 547 -8.21 17.42 10.32
N ALA A 548 -8.32 18.64 9.79
CA ALA A 548 -9.57 19.39 9.80
C ALA A 548 -10.56 18.82 8.78
N GLY A 549 -11.86 19.00 9.03
CA GLY A 549 -12.92 18.61 8.10
C GLY A 549 -13.06 17.10 7.93
N ASN A 550 -13.44 16.69 6.71
CA ASN A 550 -13.61 15.29 6.30
C ASN A 550 -12.44 14.80 5.44
N TRP A 551 -12.41 13.50 5.15
CA TRP A 551 -11.37 12.85 4.35
C TRP A 551 -11.17 13.46 2.94
N GLN A 552 -12.23 14.00 2.31
CA GLN A 552 -12.13 14.67 1.02
C GLN A 552 -11.28 15.95 1.15
N ASN A 553 -11.67 16.86 2.04
CA ASN A 553 -10.99 18.14 2.22
C ASN A 553 -9.56 17.96 2.76
N ALA A 554 -9.33 16.88 3.51
CA ALA A 554 -8.02 16.52 4.05
C ALA A 554 -7.06 15.90 3.01
N GLY A 555 -7.55 15.56 1.82
CA GLY A 555 -6.77 14.86 0.81
C GLY A 555 -6.32 13.47 1.27
N THR A 556 -7.12 12.78 2.09
CA THR A 556 -6.76 11.47 2.66
C THR A 556 -6.41 10.44 1.58
N VAL A 557 -7.12 10.47 0.45
CA VAL A 557 -6.81 9.64 -0.73
C VAL A 557 -5.36 9.86 -1.14
N ARG A 558 -4.95 11.12 -1.33
CA ARG A 558 -3.58 11.48 -1.74
C ARG A 558 -2.56 11.01 -0.71
N ARG A 559 -2.81 11.22 0.58
CA ARG A 559 -1.91 10.75 1.65
C ARG A 559 -1.76 9.23 1.66
N GLY A 560 -2.83 8.49 1.38
CA GLY A 560 -2.78 7.04 1.19
C GLY A 560 -1.86 6.62 0.04
N TYR A 561 -1.97 7.27 -1.13
CA TYR A 561 -1.06 7.04 -2.25
C TYR A 561 0.38 7.47 -1.93
N GLU A 562 0.58 8.62 -1.28
CA GLU A 562 1.89 9.15 -0.95
C GLU A 562 2.71 8.24 -0.03
N LEU A 563 2.05 7.55 0.91
CA LEU A 563 2.66 6.55 1.79
C LEU A 563 3.12 5.30 1.01
N ASN A 564 2.39 4.91 -0.04
CA ASN A 564 2.63 3.67 -0.79
C ASN A 564 3.58 3.91 -1.99
N LEU A 565 3.58 5.11 -2.57
CA LEU A 565 4.41 5.54 -3.69
C LEU A 565 5.32 6.71 -3.26
N PRO A 566 6.44 6.44 -2.57
CA PRO A 566 7.40 7.47 -2.19
C PRO A 566 8.10 8.07 -3.41
N LEU A 567 8.69 9.26 -3.25
CA LEU A 567 9.52 9.87 -4.30
C LEU A 567 10.69 8.96 -4.70
N LEU A 568 10.96 8.90 -6.01
CA LEU A 568 12.08 8.16 -6.56
C LEU A 568 13.34 9.03 -6.55
N VAL A 569 14.43 8.49 -6.02
CA VAL A 569 15.72 9.17 -5.90
C VAL A 569 16.74 8.47 -6.80
N LYS A 570 17.42 9.25 -7.64
CA LYS A 570 18.49 8.74 -8.50
C LYS A 570 19.65 9.72 -8.56
N GLU A 571 20.82 9.28 -8.08
CA GLU A 571 22.08 9.98 -8.36
C GLU A 571 22.41 9.78 -9.84
N LEU A 572 22.69 10.89 -10.53
CA LEU A 572 23.08 10.89 -11.93
C LEU A 572 24.61 10.95 -12.02
N SER A 573 25.19 10.22 -12.97
CA SER A 573 26.60 10.46 -13.35
C SER A 573 26.74 11.88 -13.92
N GLN A 574 27.96 12.44 -13.92
CA GLN A 574 28.22 13.70 -14.62
C GLN A 574 27.78 13.53 -16.08
N LEU A 575 26.64 14.13 -16.42
CA LEU A 575 26.10 14.03 -17.77
C LEU A 575 27.01 14.87 -18.66
N GLU A 576 27.78 14.24 -19.55
CA GLU A 576 28.55 14.94 -20.60
C GLU A 576 27.63 15.85 -21.41
N GLU A 577 28.07 17.05 -21.79
CA GLU A 577 27.28 17.97 -22.62
C GLU A 577 26.85 17.28 -23.93
N LYS A 578 25.58 16.85 -23.97
CA LYS A 578 24.92 16.30 -25.16
C LYS A 578 24.13 17.43 -25.81
N ARG A 579 24.32 17.63 -27.12
CA ARG A 579 23.64 18.68 -27.91
C ARG A 579 22.12 18.52 -28.03
N ASP A 580 21.59 17.37 -27.64
CA ASP A 580 20.18 16.99 -27.81
C ASP A 580 19.42 16.93 -26.47
N ARG A 581 19.75 17.78 -25.50
CA ARG A 581 18.98 17.86 -24.25
C ARG A 581 17.83 18.85 -24.41
N THR A 582 16.60 18.36 -24.29
CA THR A 582 15.38 19.14 -24.56
C THR A 582 14.53 19.38 -23.32
N LEU A 583 14.78 18.67 -22.20
CA LEU A 583 13.99 18.80 -20.99
C LEU A 583 14.64 19.77 -19.97
N PRO A 584 13.82 20.52 -19.20
CA PRO A 584 14.32 21.40 -18.14
C PRO A 584 14.81 20.61 -16.91
N ALA A 585 15.62 21.24 -16.05
CA ALA A 585 16.07 20.64 -14.78
C ALA A 585 14.96 20.48 -13.72
N ALA A 586 13.77 21.04 -13.98
CA ALA A 586 12.54 20.79 -13.24
C ALA A 586 11.41 20.69 -14.25
N GLY A 587 10.76 19.53 -14.32
CA GLY A 587 9.74 19.23 -15.33
C GLY A 587 8.46 18.66 -14.74
N SER A 588 7.32 18.99 -15.34
CA SER A 588 5.99 18.48 -15.03
C SER A 588 5.46 17.76 -16.27
N CYS A 589 5.59 16.43 -16.34
CA CYS A 589 5.31 15.71 -17.58
C CYS A 589 3.80 15.59 -17.85
N VAL A 590 3.01 15.27 -16.83
CA VAL A 590 1.56 15.08 -16.94
C VAL A 590 0.85 15.63 -15.70
N ASP A 591 -0.08 16.56 -15.91
CA ASP A 591 -0.97 17.09 -14.87
C ASP A 591 -2.42 17.00 -15.35
N LEU A 592 -3.29 16.47 -14.47
CA LEU A 592 -4.73 16.32 -14.73
C LEU A 592 -5.56 17.53 -14.26
N SER A 593 -4.92 18.49 -13.59
CA SER A 593 -5.46 19.75 -13.04
C SER A 593 -6.47 19.62 -11.90
N ALA A 594 -7.33 18.59 -11.91
CA ALA A 594 -8.32 18.35 -10.86
C ALA A 594 -7.73 17.60 -9.67
N GLN A 595 -8.04 18.07 -8.46
CA GLN A 595 -7.43 17.50 -7.26
C GLN A 595 -7.93 16.11 -6.90
N ASN A 596 -9.19 15.85 -7.22
CA ASN A 596 -9.93 14.62 -6.94
C ASN A 596 -9.84 13.59 -8.08
N LEU A 597 -9.08 13.87 -9.15
CA LEU A 597 -8.72 12.86 -10.16
C LEU A 597 -7.40 12.18 -9.78
N VAL A 598 -7.42 10.85 -9.79
CA VAL A 598 -6.25 10.04 -9.52
C VAL A 598 -5.89 9.23 -10.75
N LEU A 599 -4.64 9.36 -11.22
CA LEU A 599 -4.14 8.60 -12.35
C LEU A 599 -3.99 7.12 -11.94
N MET A 600 -4.59 6.23 -12.74
CA MET A 600 -4.50 4.78 -12.57
C MET A 600 -3.51 4.14 -13.54
N ALA A 601 -3.45 4.64 -14.77
CA ALA A 601 -2.56 4.12 -15.79
C ALA A 601 -2.20 5.22 -16.79
N PHE A 602 -0.92 5.23 -17.17
CA PHE A 602 -0.42 5.95 -18.33
C PHE A 602 0.53 5.02 -19.07
N LYS A 603 0.05 4.43 -20.17
CA LYS A 603 0.78 3.38 -20.90
C LYS A 603 0.67 3.56 -22.42
N GLN A 604 1.52 2.91 -23.20
CA GLN A 604 1.33 2.83 -24.65
C GLN A 604 0.07 2.01 -24.98
N SER A 605 -0.66 2.38 -26.04
CA SER A 605 -1.82 1.60 -26.50
C SER A 605 -1.40 0.21 -26.98
N GLU A 606 -2.30 -0.78 -26.81
CA GLU A 606 -2.08 -2.14 -27.28
C GLU A 606 -1.95 -2.20 -28.81
N ASP A 607 -2.79 -1.47 -29.52
CA ASP A 607 -2.94 -1.63 -30.98
C ASP A 607 -2.24 -0.53 -31.79
N ASN A 608 -1.82 0.57 -31.15
CA ASN A 608 -1.18 1.69 -31.82
C ASN A 608 0.04 2.22 -31.06
N PRO A 609 1.28 2.03 -31.56
CA PRO A 609 2.49 2.48 -30.87
C PRO A 609 2.63 4.01 -30.83
N ASN A 610 1.81 4.74 -31.60
CA ASN A 610 1.76 6.20 -31.62
C ASN A 610 0.56 6.76 -30.83
N LEU A 611 -0.08 5.95 -29.99
CA LEU A 611 -1.10 6.39 -29.03
C LEU A 611 -0.76 5.87 -27.63
N TRP A 612 -1.20 6.64 -26.65
CA TRP A 612 -1.04 6.36 -25.23
C TRP A 612 -2.42 6.33 -24.59
N ILE A 613 -2.57 5.55 -23.53
CA ILE A 613 -3.79 5.43 -22.77
C ILE A 613 -3.60 6.11 -21.44
N LEU A 614 -4.42 7.12 -21.17
CA LEU A 614 -4.54 7.78 -19.89
C LEU A 614 -5.82 7.31 -19.22
N ARG A 615 -5.71 6.68 -18.05
CA ARG A 615 -6.85 6.24 -17.24
C ARG A 615 -6.79 6.89 -15.87
N CYS A 616 -7.90 7.47 -15.44
CA CYS A 616 -8.05 8.06 -14.11
C CYS A 616 -9.43 7.71 -13.52
N TYR A 617 -9.57 7.92 -12.22
CA TYR A 617 -10.89 7.87 -11.56
C TYR A 617 -11.11 9.10 -10.70
N GLU A 618 -12.39 9.46 -10.53
CA GLU A 618 -12.84 10.46 -9.57
C GLU A 618 -12.96 9.82 -8.18
N SER A 619 -12.28 10.39 -7.20
CA SER A 619 -12.00 9.74 -5.91
C SER A 619 -12.77 10.30 -4.70
N GLU A 620 -13.51 11.39 -4.85
CA GLU A 620 -14.16 12.12 -3.76
C GLU A 620 -15.70 12.12 -3.81
N GLY A 621 -16.28 11.55 -4.86
CA GLY A 621 -17.73 11.59 -5.11
C GLY A 621 -18.22 12.94 -5.64
N LYS A 622 -17.33 13.74 -6.23
CA LYS A 622 -17.65 15.07 -6.78
C LYS A 622 -17.21 15.17 -8.23
N ALA A 623 -18.02 15.76 -9.09
CA ALA A 623 -17.62 15.91 -10.50
C ALA A 623 -16.29 16.68 -10.63
N ALA A 624 -15.44 16.21 -11.52
CA ALA A 624 -14.13 16.80 -11.81
C ALA A 624 -14.05 17.26 -13.26
N VAL A 625 -13.12 18.16 -13.56
CA VAL A 625 -12.79 18.57 -14.92
C VAL A 625 -11.36 18.17 -15.20
N LEU A 626 -11.18 17.23 -16.13
CA LEU A 626 -9.86 16.82 -16.62
C LEU A 626 -9.36 17.85 -17.64
N GLU A 627 -8.23 18.46 -17.35
CA GLU A 627 -7.45 19.26 -18.31
C GLU A 627 -6.03 18.72 -18.33
N LEU A 628 -5.58 18.27 -19.50
CA LEU A 628 -4.26 17.68 -19.67
C LEU A 628 -3.23 18.78 -19.87
N ASN A 629 -2.47 19.05 -18.82
CA ASN A 629 -1.37 20.02 -18.80
C ASN A 629 -0.02 19.29 -18.67
N GLY A 630 1.07 19.99 -18.98
CA GLY A 630 2.44 19.48 -18.79
C GLY A 630 3.36 19.76 -19.98
N ASP A 631 4.64 19.48 -19.77
CA ASP A 631 5.73 19.83 -20.68
C ASP A 631 5.79 18.94 -21.93
N LEU A 632 5.01 17.84 -21.96
CA LEU A 632 5.02 16.87 -23.05
C LEU A 632 4.11 17.23 -24.22
N GLY A 633 3.31 18.29 -24.10
CA GLY A 633 2.39 18.71 -25.17
C GLY A 633 1.41 17.62 -25.59
N LEU A 634 0.88 16.87 -24.61
CA LEU A 634 -0.08 15.80 -24.88
C LEU A 634 -1.47 16.36 -25.14
N GLU A 635 -2.20 15.76 -26.08
CA GLU A 635 -3.59 16.06 -26.37
C GLU A 635 -4.46 14.80 -26.33
N VAL A 636 -5.70 14.98 -25.88
CA VAL A 636 -6.71 13.92 -25.90
C VAL A 636 -7.25 13.76 -27.31
N VAL A 637 -7.18 12.53 -27.83
CA VAL A 637 -7.71 12.16 -29.14
C VAL A 637 -9.18 11.81 -29.02
N GLU A 638 -9.51 10.83 -28.16
CA GLU A 638 -10.88 10.37 -27.95
C GLU A 638 -11.05 9.62 -26.63
N PRO A 639 -12.28 9.55 -26.07
CA PRO A 639 -12.59 8.70 -24.93
C PRO A 639 -12.68 7.22 -25.34
N VAL A 640 -12.08 6.34 -24.54
CA VAL A 640 -12.08 4.89 -24.76
C VAL A 640 -12.60 4.13 -23.55
N ASP A 641 -13.00 2.87 -23.73
CA ASP A 641 -13.36 1.98 -22.64
C ASP A 641 -12.12 1.32 -22.01
N LEU A 642 -12.33 0.42 -21.04
CA LEU A 642 -11.22 -0.25 -20.35
C LEU A 642 -10.39 -1.17 -21.26
N LEU A 643 -10.93 -1.56 -22.41
CA LEU A 643 -10.29 -2.37 -23.44
C LEU A 643 -9.75 -1.51 -24.59
N GLU A 644 -9.60 -0.20 -24.38
CA GLU A 644 -9.07 0.77 -25.35
C GLU A 644 -9.94 0.97 -26.59
N ARG A 645 -11.21 0.52 -26.55
CA ARG A 645 -12.13 0.69 -27.68
C ARG A 645 -12.78 2.06 -27.62
N PRO A 646 -12.91 2.79 -28.73
CA PRO A 646 -13.63 4.06 -28.80
C PRO A 646 -15.02 3.98 -28.17
N THR A 647 -15.36 4.97 -27.35
CA THR A 647 -16.69 5.10 -26.76
C THR A 647 -17.46 6.25 -27.39
N ASN A 648 -18.74 6.03 -27.63
CA ASN A 648 -19.67 7.08 -28.03
C ASN A 648 -20.02 7.95 -26.81
N LEU A 649 -19.04 8.62 -26.22
CA LEU A 649 -19.31 9.77 -25.36
C LEU A 649 -19.72 10.93 -26.26
N THR A 650 -20.98 10.89 -26.67
CA THR A 650 -21.72 11.99 -27.30
C THR A 650 -21.72 13.17 -26.34
N ASP A 651 -20.78 14.10 -26.52
CA ASP A 651 -21.02 15.54 -26.46
C ASP A 651 -19.76 16.31 -26.92
N LYS A 652 -19.83 16.88 -28.13
CA LYS A 652 -19.02 17.99 -28.69
C LYS A 652 -17.49 17.93 -28.52
N LEU A 653 -16.85 17.01 -29.25
CA LEU A 653 -15.43 16.67 -29.13
C LEU A 653 -14.43 17.45 -30.04
N HIS A 654 -14.85 18.41 -30.86
CA HIS A 654 -13.92 19.03 -31.83
C HIS A 654 -13.22 20.31 -31.37
N GLN A 655 -13.48 20.84 -30.16
CA GLN A 655 -12.86 22.10 -29.70
C GLN A 655 -12.57 22.21 -28.19
N GLN A 656 -12.89 21.22 -27.35
CA GLN A 656 -12.69 21.34 -25.89
C GLN A 656 -11.40 20.64 -25.42
N ARG A 657 -10.54 21.38 -24.72
CA ARG A 657 -9.35 20.87 -24.00
C ARG A 657 -9.69 20.23 -22.64
N SER A 658 -10.96 20.26 -22.24
CA SER A 658 -11.44 19.93 -20.90
C SER A 658 -12.54 18.87 -20.94
N PHE A 659 -12.49 17.86 -20.07
CA PHE A 659 -13.48 16.77 -20.00
C PHE A 659 -14.12 16.69 -18.62
N LYS A 660 -15.45 16.73 -18.55
CA LYS A 660 -16.18 16.52 -17.29
C LYS A 660 -16.21 15.03 -16.93
N ILE A 661 -15.74 14.70 -15.74
CA ILE A 661 -15.75 13.36 -15.15
C ILE A 661 -16.78 13.35 -14.01
N GLU A 662 -17.75 12.45 -14.09
CA GLU A 662 -18.81 12.32 -13.06
C GLU A 662 -18.28 11.66 -11.78
N PRO A 663 -18.96 11.86 -10.63
CA PRO A 663 -18.61 11.21 -9.36
C PRO A 663 -18.36 9.71 -9.49
N TRP A 664 -17.28 9.22 -8.87
CA TRP A 664 -16.87 7.80 -8.84
C TRP A 664 -16.59 7.17 -10.21
N LYS A 665 -16.54 7.97 -11.28
CA LYS A 665 -16.36 7.46 -12.64
C LYS A 665 -14.89 7.11 -12.89
N ILE A 666 -14.66 5.93 -13.44
CA ILE A 666 -13.40 5.58 -14.11
C ILE A 666 -13.50 6.06 -15.55
N ALA A 667 -12.55 6.87 -15.99
CA ALA A 667 -12.49 7.42 -17.33
C ALA A 667 -11.16 7.07 -18.00
N SER A 668 -11.22 6.66 -19.27
CA SER A 668 -10.04 6.34 -20.09
C SER A 668 -10.06 7.15 -21.39
N PHE A 669 -8.88 7.58 -21.82
CA PHE A 669 -8.69 8.41 -23.00
C PHE A 669 -7.50 7.91 -23.79
N ALA A 670 -7.64 7.87 -25.11
CA ALA A 670 -6.50 7.82 -26.01
C ALA A 670 -5.89 9.22 -26.12
N VAL A 671 -4.58 9.32 -25.94
CA VAL A 671 -3.81 10.57 -26.00
C VAL A 671 -2.64 10.42 -26.95
N ARG A 672 -2.17 11.54 -27.52
CA ARG A 672 -0.98 11.60 -28.37
C ARG A 672 -0.18 12.84 -28.07
N ARG A 673 1.10 12.84 -28.46
CA ARG A 673 1.91 14.07 -28.48
C ARG A 673 1.45 14.94 -29.64
N ALA A 674 1.15 16.21 -29.38
CA ALA A 674 0.81 17.16 -30.42
C ALA A 674 2.00 17.30 -31.39
N THR A 675 1.73 17.20 -32.70
CA THR A 675 2.72 17.52 -33.73
C THR A 675 2.86 19.04 -33.79
N GLU A 676 4.09 19.56 -33.65
CA GLU A 676 4.38 20.97 -33.96
C GLU A 676 3.89 21.26 -35.39
N PHE A 677 3.04 22.28 -35.54
CA PHE A 677 2.48 22.72 -36.82
C PHE A 677 3.45 23.60 -37.60
#